data_AF-A0A0E1RUQ3-F1
#
_entry.id   AF-A0A0E1RUQ3-F1
#
_cell.length_a   1.000
_cell.length_b   1.000
_cell.length_c   1.000
_cell.angle_alpha   90.00
_cell.angle_beta   90.00
_cell.angle_gamma   90.00
#
_symmetry.space_group_name_H-M   'P 1'
#
loop_
_entity.id
_entity.type
_entity.pdbx_description
1 polymer ?
#
loop_
_entity_poly.entity_id
_entity_poly.type
_entity_poly.pdbx_seq_one_letter_code
_entity_poly.pdbx_strand_id
1 'polypeptide(L)'
;MAMIVVQQHPVQHSSTPPPLPSALSLSGSAPRAQTPIPNKHLPVCPTGPPPASSKVPAPSISTTKPVKTFLYPPTKFPKVYDNPPVYTIDADQLAAALDEASTRALPEPNKVFPWLHGLHPDNQIQLAFFVPRRRTLRRIPKCLRSIVIVKVGGELASSRVKGAVAPGEIINGSTFPDPDPPVGFSVRNFQIQTAKLAPISDIILYGEDGVRPAQVLSLAKEISSAQEAWRHRFDPGEELRLVNTFVLSTPFHHLEQQHPELVAVRSDGQVNDGLMDFFRWERIEMCNMSHPSEISENVYLGFTPELSSNNGLEAGFDLMIEAHDVANIPDPRYLTKVTALLESGPQSIEFPSSGSLIASELSQVEVFDIIDTCRWIYHITHSQGSEQMQDQARVESDGDIQMITLGPRPKKVLIHCADGYTESSLLAIAYFMFAEGVPAHEAWLRLHCEKKRNFFAYPSDVTFLTTIQHQLLRESPAAKAARLINQPDPGWMARLDGSLPSRILPYMYLGNLTHANNPELLKALGIGRILSIGEPVSWPETELMSWGSENLMMIDDVQDNGIDPLTKEFDRCLQFIEKGKLDGTAALVHCRVGVSRSATICIAEVMASLGLSFPRAYCYVRARRLNVIIQPHLRFVYELLKWDEHLQLKRNQPIRRELEWTTIAREIALMNKPYSRQ
;
A
#
# COMPACT_ATOMS: atom_id res chain seq x y z
N MET A 1 -19.34 -2.02 49.91
CA MET A 1 -19.92 -2.50 48.62
C MET A 1 -20.37 -1.28 47.83
N ALA A 2 -19.54 -0.81 46.90
CA ALA A 2 -19.90 0.27 45.98
C ALA A 2 -19.49 -0.18 44.58
N MET A 3 -20.49 -0.24 43.69
CA MET A 3 -20.38 -0.73 42.32
C MET A 3 -19.49 0.18 41.47
N ILE A 4 -18.54 -0.43 40.76
CA ILE A 4 -17.76 0.18 39.69
C ILE A 4 -18.63 0.15 38.43
N VAL A 5 -18.91 1.33 37.86
CA VAL A 5 -19.57 1.48 36.57
C VAL A 5 -18.48 1.50 35.50
N VAL A 6 -18.41 0.44 34.70
CA VAL A 6 -17.57 0.37 33.49
C VAL A 6 -18.37 0.97 32.34
N GLN A 7 -17.96 2.15 31.87
CA GLN A 7 -18.48 2.74 30.64
C GLN A 7 -17.80 2.06 29.44
N GLN A 8 -18.55 1.24 28.71
CA GLN A 8 -18.12 0.68 27.43
C GLN A 8 -18.25 1.75 26.34
N HIS A 9 -17.13 2.18 25.76
CA HIS A 9 -17.13 2.92 24.50
C HIS A 9 -16.93 1.95 23.33
N PRO A 10 -17.66 2.13 22.21
CA PRO A 10 -17.54 1.26 21.05
C PRO A 10 -16.22 1.53 20.32
N VAL A 11 -15.53 0.44 19.96
CA VAL A 11 -14.30 0.42 19.16
C VAL A 11 -14.62 0.95 17.77
N GLN A 12 -14.15 2.15 17.44
CA GLN A 12 -14.08 2.65 16.07
C GLN A 12 -12.75 2.18 15.46
N HIS A 13 -12.82 1.45 14.35
CA HIS A 13 -11.65 1.12 13.53
C HIS A 13 -11.08 2.40 12.91
N SER A 14 -10.02 2.98 13.50
CA SER A 14 -9.24 4.04 12.88
C SER A 14 -8.13 3.42 12.03
N SER A 15 -8.34 3.37 10.71
CA SER A 15 -7.23 3.31 9.77
C SER A 15 -6.71 4.74 9.59
N THR A 16 -5.58 5.08 10.20
CA THR A 16 -4.93 6.38 9.99
C THR A 16 -4.21 6.35 8.63
N PRO A 17 -4.59 7.16 7.63
CA PRO A 17 -3.69 7.45 6.51
C PRO A 17 -2.57 8.39 6.99
N PRO A 18 -1.37 8.40 6.37
CA PRO A 18 -0.32 9.36 6.69
C PRO A 18 -0.85 10.81 6.60
N PRO A 19 -0.39 11.70 7.50
CA PRO A 19 -0.97 13.02 7.63
C PRO A 19 -0.62 13.90 6.43
N LEU A 20 -1.59 14.72 6.02
CA LEU A 20 -1.42 15.78 5.03
C LEU A 20 -0.80 17.01 5.72
N PRO A 21 0.08 17.78 5.05
CA PRO A 21 0.56 19.05 5.60
C PRO A 21 -0.60 20.04 5.78
N SER A 22 -0.66 20.62 6.97
CA SER A 22 -1.69 21.54 7.47
C SER A 22 -1.71 22.86 6.70
N ALA A 23 -2.83 23.18 6.04
CA ALA A 23 -3.21 24.56 5.73
C ALA A 23 -4.73 24.72 5.52
N LEU A 24 -5.36 25.31 6.55
CA LEU A 24 -6.54 26.19 6.56
C LEU A 24 -7.97 25.61 6.45
N SER A 25 -8.79 26.04 7.43
CA SER A 25 -10.16 25.66 7.76
C SER A 25 -11.26 26.37 6.95
N LEU A 26 -12.45 25.75 7.01
CA LEU A 26 -13.70 25.92 6.24
C LEU A 26 -14.53 27.21 6.49
N SER A 27 -15.30 27.61 5.46
CA SER A 27 -16.72 28.00 5.61
C SER A 27 -17.43 28.16 4.24
N GLY A 28 -18.63 27.58 4.06
CA GLY A 28 -19.61 27.99 3.02
C GLY A 28 -20.40 26.87 2.31
N SER A 29 -21.71 26.84 2.54
CA SER A 29 -22.75 25.89 2.07
C SER A 29 -23.24 26.08 0.61
N ALA A 30 -23.38 24.99 -0.17
CA ALA A 30 -24.42 24.74 -1.21
C ALA A 30 -24.13 23.42 -2.00
N PRO A 31 -25.14 22.71 -2.54
CA PRO A 31 -24.95 21.42 -3.20
C PRO A 31 -24.48 21.62 -4.65
N ARG A 32 -23.31 21.08 -4.99
CA ARG A 32 -22.77 21.12 -6.36
C ARG A 32 -22.39 19.71 -6.83
N ALA A 33 -22.78 19.43 -8.07
CA ALA A 33 -22.51 18.21 -8.81
C ALA A 33 -21.04 17.77 -8.68
N GLN A 34 -20.84 16.45 -8.54
CA GLN A 34 -19.53 15.82 -8.40
C GLN A 34 -18.64 16.18 -9.60
N THR A 35 -17.74 17.13 -9.38
CA THR A 35 -16.61 17.43 -10.26
C THR A 35 -15.58 16.30 -10.16
N PRO A 36 -14.91 15.90 -11.24
CA PRO A 36 -13.83 14.92 -11.16
C PRO A 36 -12.71 15.47 -10.26
N ILE A 37 -12.42 14.70 -9.21
CA ILE A 37 -11.43 15.00 -8.18
C ILE A 37 -10.04 15.20 -8.82
N PRO A 38 -9.43 16.39 -8.72
CA PRO A 38 -8.04 16.58 -9.06
C PRO A 38 -7.18 15.96 -7.95
N ASN A 39 -6.42 14.92 -8.29
CA ASN A 39 -5.53 14.17 -7.41
C ASN A 39 -4.36 15.01 -6.87
N LYS A 40 -4.60 16.00 -6.00
CA LYS A 40 -3.58 16.94 -5.51
C LYS A 40 -2.50 16.31 -4.61
N HIS A 41 -2.75 15.13 -4.03
CA HIS A 41 -1.78 14.40 -3.18
C HIS A 41 -1.14 13.19 -3.85
N LEU A 42 -1.60 12.81 -5.04
CA LEU A 42 -0.87 11.85 -5.85
C LEU A 42 0.08 12.69 -6.71
N PRO A 43 1.41 12.48 -6.61
CA PRO A 43 2.33 13.24 -7.43
C PRO A 43 1.96 13.07 -8.91
N VAL A 44 1.62 14.19 -9.54
CA VAL A 44 1.24 14.22 -10.95
C VAL A 44 2.47 13.82 -11.76
N CYS A 45 2.52 12.56 -12.18
CA CYS A 45 3.49 12.13 -13.16
C CYS A 45 3.09 12.80 -14.48
N PRO A 46 3.88 13.77 -15.00
CA PRO A 46 3.54 14.41 -16.26
C PRO A 46 3.45 13.33 -17.32
N THR A 47 2.31 13.26 -17.98
CA THR A 47 2.22 12.48 -19.21
C THR A 47 3.19 13.12 -20.18
N GLY A 48 4.16 12.34 -20.66
CA GLY A 48 5.08 12.82 -21.68
C GLY A 48 4.33 13.34 -22.92
N PRO A 49 5.04 13.96 -23.87
CA PRO A 49 4.43 14.48 -25.08
C PRO A 49 3.59 13.37 -25.77
N PRO A 50 2.47 13.72 -26.42
CA PRO A 50 1.66 12.74 -27.13
C PRO A 50 2.57 11.96 -28.09
N PRO A 51 2.51 10.61 -28.08
CA PRO A 51 3.49 9.80 -28.78
C PRO A 51 3.49 10.12 -30.27
N ALA A 52 4.69 10.36 -30.83
CA ALA A 52 4.88 10.64 -32.25
C ALA A 52 4.41 9.43 -33.07
N SER A 53 3.22 9.55 -33.69
CA SER A 53 2.60 8.50 -34.50
C SER A 53 2.75 7.08 -33.92
N SER A 54 2.32 6.86 -32.67
CA SER A 54 2.31 5.50 -32.13
C SER A 54 1.44 4.61 -33.03
N LYS A 55 2.07 3.57 -33.60
CA LYS A 55 1.38 2.50 -34.32
C LYS A 55 0.63 1.66 -33.29
N VAL A 56 -0.42 2.19 -32.68
CA VAL A 56 -1.41 1.35 -31.99
C VAL A 56 -1.85 0.32 -33.04
N PRO A 57 -1.63 -0.99 -32.85
CA PRO A 57 -2.03 -1.98 -33.82
C PRO A 57 -3.54 -1.85 -34.06
N ALA A 58 -3.97 -1.87 -35.32
CA ALA A 58 -5.41 -1.99 -35.59
C ALA A 58 -5.89 -3.31 -34.97
N PRO A 59 -7.04 -3.33 -34.26
CA PRO A 59 -7.59 -4.59 -33.79
C PRO A 59 -7.83 -5.48 -35.02
N SER A 60 -7.16 -6.64 -35.07
CA SER A 60 -7.43 -7.65 -36.08
C SER A 60 -8.90 -8.06 -35.96
N ILE A 61 -9.65 -7.90 -37.04
CA ILE A 61 -11.05 -8.37 -37.13
C ILE A 61 -10.99 -9.89 -37.21
N SER A 62 -10.83 -10.56 -36.07
CA SER A 62 -11.08 -11.99 -35.96
C SER A 62 -12.57 -12.19 -35.76
N THR A 63 -13.21 -12.93 -36.65
CA THR A 63 -14.53 -13.54 -36.47
C THR A 63 -14.46 -14.54 -35.32
N THR A 64 -14.47 -14.05 -34.08
CA THR A 64 -14.38 -14.90 -32.89
C THR A 64 -15.70 -15.59 -32.65
N LYS A 65 -15.67 -16.93 -32.74
CA LYS A 65 -16.71 -17.79 -32.15
C LYS A 65 -17.00 -17.32 -30.71
N PRO A 66 -18.26 -17.38 -30.24
CA PRO A 66 -18.62 -16.93 -28.90
C PRO A 66 -17.76 -17.67 -27.86
N VAL A 67 -17.17 -16.92 -26.92
CA VAL A 67 -16.49 -17.53 -25.76
C VAL A 67 -17.59 -18.25 -24.97
N LYS A 68 -17.53 -19.58 -24.99
CA LYS A 68 -18.38 -20.41 -24.15
C LYS A 68 -17.94 -20.16 -22.72
N THR A 69 -18.85 -19.62 -21.92
CA THR A 69 -18.68 -19.52 -20.47
C THR A 69 -19.71 -20.40 -19.78
N PHE A 70 -19.50 -20.71 -18.51
CA PHE A 70 -20.39 -21.54 -17.70
C PHE A 70 -21.85 -21.05 -17.76
N LEU A 71 -22.03 -19.74 -17.57
CA LEU A 71 -23.33 -19.06 -17.60
C LEU A 71 -23.95 -18.92 -19.00
N TYR A 72 -23.35 -19.53 -20.05
CA TYR A 72 -23.82 -19.42 -21.43
C TYR A 72 -23.95 -20.77 -22.16
N PRO A 73 -25.02 -20.97 -22.96
CA PRO A 73 -26.20 -20.13 -23.10
C PRO A 73 -27.04 -20.10 -21.82
N PRO A 74 -27.74 -18.99 -21.53
CA PRO A 74 -28.50 -18.83 -20.29
C PRO A 74 -29.74 -19.74 -20.24
N THR A 75 -30.19 -20.25 -21.38
CA THR A 75 -31.33 -21.19 -21.50
C THR A 75 -31.12 -22.53 -20.80
N LYS A 76 -29.90 -22.82 -20.35
CA LYS A 76 -29.59 -23.99 -19.51
C LYS A 76 -30.05 -23.81 -18.06
N PHE A 77 -30.29 -22.59 -17.62
CA PHE A 77 -30.68 -22.25 -16.26
C PHE A 77 -32.18 -21.98 -16.19
N PRO A 78 -32.86 -22.33 -15.08
CA PRO A 78 -34.28 -22.05 -14.92
C PRO A 78 -34.53 -20.54 -14.97
N LYS A 79 -35.60 -20.15 -15.66
CA LYS A 79 -36.01 -18.76 -15.77
C LYS A 79 -37.02 -18.41 -14.67
N VAL A 80 -36.81 -17.30 -13.97
CA VAL A 80 -37.68 -16.82 -12.87
C VAL A 80 -38.47 -15.56 -13.25
N TYR A 81 -38.13 -14.93 -14.37
CA TYR A 81 -38.87 -13.82 -14.95
C TYR A 81 -38.60 -13.74 -16.46
N ASP A 82 -39.58 -13.33 -17.26
CA ASP A 82 -39.50 -13.43 -18.73
C ASP A 82 -39.10 -12.16 -19.47
N ASN A 83 -39.36 -10.96 -18.94
CA ASN A 83 -39.33 -9.74 -19.76
C ASN A 83 -38.75 -8.49 -19.04
N PRO A 84 -37.44 -8.23 -19.10
CA PRO A 84 -36.41 -9.06 -19.75
C PRO A 84 -36.01 -10.25 -18.86
N PRO A 85 -35.43 -11.32 -19.42
CA PRO A 85 -35.28 -12.57 -18.70
C PRO A 85 -34.36 -12.45 -17.49
N VAL A 86 -34.75 -13.09 -16.39
CA VAL A 86 -33.90 -13.32 -15.21
C VAL A 86 -33.85 -14.82 -14.96
N TYR A 87 -32.65 -15.33 -14.75
CA TYR A 87 -32.40 -16.75 -14.51
C TYR A 87 -32.04 -16.99 -13.05
N THR A 88 -32.02 -18.25 -12.62
CA THR A 88 -31.57 -18.62 -11.28
C THR A 88 -30.46 -19.65 -11.33
N ILE A 89 -29.54 -19.53 -10.37
CA ILE A 89 -28.46 -20.48 -10.13
C ILE A 89 -28.41 -20.89 -8.67
N ASP A 90 -27.82 -22.04 -8.37
CA ASP A 90 -27.50 -22.48 -7.01
C ASP A 90 -26.05 -22.12 -6.63
N ALA A 91 -25.64 -22.51 -5.42
CA ALA A 91 -24.32 -22.23 -4.88
C ALA A 91 -23.19 -22.98 -5.63
N ASP A 92 -23.40 -24.25 -6.00
CA ASP A 92 -22.43 -25.02 -6.78
C ASP A 92 -22.20 -24.41 -8.18
N GLN A 93 -23.27 -23.93 -8.81
CA GLN A 93 -23.22 -23.24 -10.10
C GLN A 93 -22.54 -21.88 -10.00
N LEU A 94 -22.74 -21.14 -8.90
CA LEU A 94 -21.98 -19.93 -8.63
C LEU A 94 -20.49 -20.24 -8.48
N ALA A 95 -20.14 -21.25 -7.69
CA ALA A 95 -18.76 -21.68 -7.51
C ALA A 95 -18.10 -22.06 -8.82
N ALA A 96 -18.76 -22.89 -9.64
CA ALA A 96 -18.28 -23.29 -10.96
C ALA A 96 -18.11 -22.10 -11.92
N ALA A 97 -19.04 -21.13 -11.89
CA ALA A 97 -18.96 -19.93 -12.73
C ALA A 97 -17.76 -19.03 -12.36
N LEU A 98 -17.52 -18.84 -11.06
CA LEU A 98 -16.38 -18.06 -10.57
C LEU A 98 -15.06 -18.79 -10.78
N ASP A 99 -15.06 -20.12 -10.66
CA ASP A 99 -13.87 -20.93 -10.94
C ASP A 99 -13.45 -20.85 -12.41
N GLU A 100 -14.40 -21.05 -13.34
CA GLU A 100 -14.15 -20.91 -14.77
C GLU A 100 -13.73 -19.48 -15.13
N ALA A 101 -14.31 -18.47 -14.48
CA ALA A 101 -13.89 -17.09 -14.67
C ALA A 101 -12.43 -16.91 -14.28
N SER A 102 -12.03 -17.35 -13.08
CA SER A 102 -10.67 -17.21 -12.56
C SER A 102 -9.61 -17.95 -13.38
N THR A 103 -9.98 -19.07 -14.03
CA THR A 103 -9.06 -19.93 -14.79
C THR A 103 -8.92 -19.56 -16.26
N ARG A 104 -9.85 -18.76 -16.78
CA ARG A 104 -9.83 -18.26 -18.17
C ARG A 104 -8.85 -17.10 -18.30
N ALA A 105 -7.86 -17.22 -19.20
CA ALA A 105 -6.89 -16.16 -19.45
C ALA A 105 -7.54 -14.80 -19.82
N LEU A 106 -6.96 -13.71 -19.32
CA LEU A 106 -7.36 -12.35 -19.66
C LEU A 106 -7.06 -12.04 -21.13
N PRO A 107 -7.93 -11.26 -21.81
CA PRO A 107 -7.63 -10.71 -23.14
C PRO A 107 -6.29 -9.99 -23.19
N GLU A 108 -5.68 -9.92 -24.37
CA GLU A 108 -4.46 -9.13 -24.55
C GLU A 108 -4.70 -7.62 -24.31
N PRO A 109 -3.77 -6.88 -23.67
CA PRO A 109 -3.97 -5.48 -23.32
C PRO A 109 -4.38 -4.59 -24.51
N ASN A 110 -3.81 -4.83 -25.69
CA ASN A 110 -4.12 -4.09 -26.92
C ASN A 110 -5.55 -4.29 -27.45
N LYS A 111 -6.31 -5.28 -26.95
CA LYS A 111 -7.71 -5.51 -27.30
C LYS A 111 -8.68 -4.73 -26.41
N VAL A 112 -8.24 -4.30 -25.23
CA VAL A 112 -9.09 -3.68 -24.20
C VAL A 112 -8.71 -2.23 -23.88
N PHE A 113 -7.45 -1.85 -24.15
CA PHE A 113 -7.01 -0.46 -24.14
C PHE A 113 -7.06 0.15 -25.55
N PRO A 114 -7.46 1.41 -25.72
CA PRO A 114 -7.65 2.41 -24.67
C PRO A 114 -9.05 2.46 -24.04
N TRP A 115 -9.99 1.57 -24.41
CA TRP A 115 -11.37 1.63 -23.92
C TRP A 115 -11.48 1.66 -22.39
N LEU A 116 -10.71 0.82 -21.69
CA LEU A 116 -10.68 0.78 -20.21
C LEU A 116 -10.18 2.10 -19.57
N HIS A 117 -9.51 2.99 -20.29
CA HIS A 117 -9.10 4.31 -19.74
C HIS A 117 -10.28 5.27 -19.52
N GLY A 118 -11.47 4.93 -20.03
CA GLY A 118 -12.65 5.78 -19.95
C GLY A 118 -12.63 6.86 -21.02
N LEU A 119 -13.41 6.67 -22.08
CA LEU A 119 -13.37 7.46 -23.31
C LEU A 119 -14.73 8.13 -23.55
N HIS A 120 -15.14 8.98 -22.61
CA HIS A 120 -16.40 9.70 -22.68
C HIS A 120 -16.48 10.54 -23.98
N PRO A 121 -17.63 10.56 -24.69
CA PRO A 121 -17.79 11.31 -25.95
C PRO A 121 -17.45 12.79 -25.86
N ASP A 122 -17.76 13.42 -24.72
CA ASP A 122 -17.54 14.86 -24.50
C ASP A 122 -16.11 15.18 -24.02
N ASN A 123 -15.32 14.18 -23.63
CA ASN A 123 -13.97 14.39 -23.12
C ASN A 123 -12.95 14.56 -24.24
N GLN A 124 -12.89 15.75 -24.81
CA GLN A 124 -12.01 16.06 -25.94
C GLN A 124 -10.52 15.85 -25.61
N ILE A 125 -10.10 16.09 -24.37
CA ILE A 125 -8.69 15.95 -23.95
C ILE A 125 -8.27 14.48 -24.00
N GLN A 126 -9.01 13.62 -23.30
CA GLN A 126 -8.76 12.18 -23.24
C GLN A 126 -8.88 11.54 -24.64
N LEU A 127 -9.88 11.96 -25.42
CA LEU A 127 -10.10 11.46 -26.78
C LEU A 127 -9.01 11.91 -27.75
N ALA A 128 -8.57 13.17 -27.70
CA ALA A 128 -7.48 13.65 -28.54
C ALA A 128 -6.17 12.89 -28.26
N PHE A 129 -5.94 12.50 -27.01
CA PHE A 129 -4.77 11.73 -26.60
C PHE A 129 -4.80 10.28 -27.11
N PHE A 130 -5.86 9.54 -26.78
CA PHE A 130 -5.93 8.10 -27.09
C PHE A 130 -6.45 7.77 -28.49
N VAL A 131 -7.24 8.67 -29.06
CA VAL A 131 -8.02 8.42 -30.27
C VAL A 131 -7.92 9.60 -31.26
N PRO A 132 -6.72 10.15 -31.57
CA PRO A 132 -6.62 11.38 -32.35
C PRO A 132 -7.28 11.28 -33.73
N ARG A 133 -7.44 10.07 -34.30
CA ARG A 133 -8.08 9.84 -35.62
C ARG A 133 -8.79 8.47 -35.78
N ARG A 134 -9.09 7.75 -34.68
CA ARG A 134 -9.54 6.33 -34.75
C ARG A 134 -10.80 6.03 -33.95
N ARG A 135 -11.95 6.57 -34.36
CA ARG A 135 -13.24 6.39 -33.66
C ARG A 135 -13.60 4.94 -33.30
N THR A 136 -13.06 3.96 -34.01
CA THR A 136 -13.19 2.51 -33.71
C THR A 136 -12.61 2.10 -32.36
N LEU A 137 -11.60 2.80 -31.83
CA LEU A 137 -11.00 2.51 -30.51
C LEU A 137 -11.92 2.87 -29.33
N ARG A 138 -13.02 3.59 -29.59
CA ARG A 138 -14.09 3.82 -28.61
C ARG A 138 -15.07 2.66 -28.51
N ARG A 139 -15.03 1.72 -29.46
CA ARG A 139 -15.97 0.58 -29.47
C ARG A 139 -15.69 -0.31 -28.27
N ILE A 140 -16.77 -0.84 -27.72
CA ILE A 140 -16.72 -1.80 -26.62
C ILE A 140 -15.97 -3.06 -27.08
N PRO A 141 -14.95 -3.52 -26.33
CA PRO A 141 -14.20 -4.72 -26.68
C PRO A 141 -15.07 -5.99 -26.65
N LYS A 142 -15.27 -6.64 -27.80
CA LYS A 142 -16.08 -7.87 -27.93
C LYS A 142 -15.50 -9.08 -27.19
N CYS A 143 -14.23 -9.02 -26.79
CA CYS A 143 -13.56 -10.08 -26.04
C CYS A 143 -13.87 -10.04 -24.54
N LEU A 144 -14.38 -8.92 -24.02
CA LEU A 144 -14.72 -8.78 -22.61
C LEU A 144 -16.02 -9.52 -22.28
N ARG A 145 -15.96 -10.29 -21.20
CA ARG A 145 -17.10 -10.91 -20.54
C ARG A 145 -16.69 -11.27 -19.12
N SER A 146 -17.18 -10.50 -18.16
CA SER A 146 -16.92 -10.66 -16.72
C SER A 146 -18.19 -11.08 -15.98
N ILE A 147 -18.02 -11.43 -14.71
CA ILE A 147 -19.11 -11.66 -13.75
C ILE A 147 -19.10 -10.50 -12.76
N VAL A 148 -20.27 -9.94 -12.46
CA VAL A 148 -20.45 -8.95 -11.39
C VAL A 148 -21.41 -9.54 -10.37
N ILE A 149 -20.98 -9.60 -9.11
CA ILE A 149 -21.80 -10.10 -8.01
C ILE A 149 -22.35 -8.91 -7.24
N VAL A 150 -23.65 -8.89 -6.97
CA VAL A 150 -24.34 -7.76 -6.33
C VAL A 150 -25.02 -8.25 -5.06
N LYS A 151 -24.66 -7.65 -3.92
CA LYS A 151 -25.35 -7.90 -2.64
C LYS A 151 -26.55 -6.98 -2.54
N VAL A 152 -27.76 -7.55 -2.47
CA VAL A 152 -28.99 -6.78 -2.22
C VAL A 152 -28.91 -6.12 -0.85
N GLY A 153 -29.34 -4.86 -0.75
CA GLY A 153 -29.23 -4.03 0.46
C GLY A 153 -27.96 -3.18 0.52
N GLY A 154 -26.86 -3.62 -0.11
CA GLY A 154 -25.65 -2.82 -0.29
C GLY A 154 -24.70 -2.73 0.91
N GLU A 155 -25.07 -3.29 2.06
CA GLU A 155 -24.18 -3.35 3.23
C GLU A 155 -23.14 -4.45 3.06
N LEU A 156 -21.89 -4.08 2.77
CA LEU A 156 -20.81 -5.04 2.47
C LEU A 156 -19.99 -5.47 3.71
N ALA A 157 -20.35 -5.00 4.90
CA ALA A 157 -19.66 -5.27 6.16
C ALA A 157 -20.02 -6.65 6.77
N SER A 158 -21.01 -7.34 6.21
CA SER A 158 -21.43 -8.69 6.59
C SER A 158 -21.92 -9.42 5.34
N SER A 159 -21.95 -10.75 5.43
CA SER A 159 -22.54 -11.62 4.40
C SER A 159 -22.06 -11.30 2.98
N ARG A 160 -20.76 -11.09 2.79
CA ARG A 160 -20.17 -10.62 1.53
C ARG A 160 -19.51 -11.77 0.78
N VAL A 161 -20.04 -12.11 -0.40
CA VAL A 161 -19.35 -12.95 -1.39
C VAL A 161 -18.14 -12.21 -1.98
N LYS A 162 -17.05 -12.91 -2.24
CA LYS A 162 -15.81 -12.39 -2.82
C LYS A 162 -16.07 -11.61 -4.10
N GLY A 163 -15.61 -10.36 -4.14
CA GLY A 163 -15.81 -9.46 -5.28
C GLY A 163 -17.22 -8.85 -5.38
N ALA A 164 -18.12 -9.13 -4.43
CA ALA A 164 -19.45 -8.52 -4.43
C ALA A 164 -19.40 -7.00 -4.18
N VAL A 165 -20.31 -6.30 -4.85
CA VAL A 165 -20.48 -4.84 -4.81
C VAL A 165 -21.89 -4.46 -4.39
N ALA A 166 -22.05 -3.22 -3.91
CA ALA A 166 -23.37 -2.68 -3.61
C ALA A 166 -24.11 -2.31 -4.92
N PRO A 167 -25.46 -2.32 -4.94
CA PRO A 167 -26.23 -1.99 -6.15
C PRO A 167 -25.91 -0.58 -6.67
N GLY A 168 -25.74 0.39 -5.76
CA GLY A 168 -25.40 1.77 -6.10
C GLY A 168 -24.04 1.97 -6.77
N GLU A 169 -23.16 0.94 -6.76
CA GLU A 169 -21.89 1.00 -7.50
C GLU A 169 -22.05 0.71 -9.00
N ILE A 170 -23.18 0.13 -9.41
CA ILE A 170 -23.43 -0.27 -10.79
C ILE A 170 -24.69 0.33 -11.40
N ILE A 171 -25.69 0.70 -10.60
CA ILE A 171 -26.93 1.31 -11.10
C ILE A 171 -27.23 2.60 -10.34
N ASN A 172 -27.81 3.57 -11.04
CA ASN A 172 -28.34 4.80 -10.49
C ASN A 172 -29.82 4.92 -10.89
N GLY A 173 -30.71 4.69 -9.93
CA GLY A 173 -32.10 4.35 -10.22
C GLY A 173 -32.15 3.13 -11.14
N SER A 174 -32.93 3.20 -12.21
CA SER A 174 -33.16 2.06 -13.12
C SER A 174 -32.23 2.02 -14.34
N THR A 175 -31.07 2.68 -14.27
CA THR A 175 -30.12 2.75 -15.39
C THR A 175 -28.68 2.58 -14.93
N PHE A 176 -27.82 2.04 -15.81
CA PHE A 176 -26.38 2.08 -15.60
C PHE A 176 -25.87 3.53 -15.75
N PRO A 177 -25.03 4.02 -14.83
CA PRO A 177 -24.43 5.35 -14.95
C PRO A 177 -23.47 5.36 -16.15
N ASP A 178 -23.21 6.54 -16.72
CA ASP A 178 -22.06 6.73 -17.60
C ASP A 178 -20.82 6.97 -16.72
N PRO A 179 -19.91 6.01 -16.61
CA PRO A 179 -18.84 6.08 -15.63
C PRO A 179 -17.59 6.77 -16.20
N ASP A 180 -17.54 7.01 -17.52
CA ASP A 180 -16.39 7.63 -18.15
C ASP A 180 -16.35 9.13 -17.83
N PRO A 181 -15.23 9.70 -17.35
CA PRO A 181 -15.19 11.11 -16.99
C PRO A 181 -15.41 12.02 -18.21
N PRO A 182 -16.36 12.97 -18.17
CA PRO A 182 -16.66 13.85 -19.30
C PRO A 182 -15.59 14.92 -19.54
N VAL A 183 -14.72 15.17 -18.57
CA VAL A 183 -13.64 16.17 -18.63
C VAL A 183 -12.37 15.67 -17.95
N GLY A 184 -11.25 16.31 -18.28
CA GLY A 184 -9.94 16.01 -17.68
C GLY A 184 -9.23 14.83 -18.35
N PHE A 185 -8.02 14.57 -17.89
CA PHE A 185 -7.17 13.49 -18.39
C PHE A 185 -6.75 12.59 -17.23
N SER A 186 -6.90 11.28 -17.40
CA SER A 186 -6.45 10.30 -16.41
C SER A 186 -6.25 8.94 -17.07
N VAL A 187 -5.11 8.32 -16.79
CA VAL A 187 -4.80 6.91 -17.14
C VAL A 187 -5.00 5.96 -15.95
N ARG A 188 -5.55 6.49 -14.85
CA ARG A 188 -5.70 5.84 -13.55
C ARG A 188 -7.16 5.81 -13.10
N ASN A 189 -8.08 5.71 -14.05
CA ASN A 189 -9.51 5.65 -13.77
C ASN A 189 -9.92 4.28 -13.19
N PHE A 190 -9.36 3.90 -12.04
CA PHE A 190 -9.67 2.64 -11.35
C PHE A 190 -11.11 2.64 -10.81
N GLN A 191 -11.57 3.79 -10.32
CA GLN A 191 -12.88 3.99 -9.73
C GLN A 191 -14.06 3.75 -10.68
N ILE A 192 -13.83 3.82 -12.00
CA ILE A 192 -14.91 3.69 -12.99
C ILE A 192 -15.11 2.24 -13.45
N GLN A 193 -14.14 1.35 -13.17
CA GLN A 193 -14.06 0.05 -13.85
C GLN A 193 -15.26 -0.86 -13.53
N THR A 194 -15.71 -0.90 -12.28
CA THR A 194 -16.89 -1.69 -11.86
C THR A 194 -18.14 -1.30 -12.64
N ALA A 195 -18.51 -0.01 -12.60
CA ALA A 195 -19.67 0.51 -13.31
C ALA A 195 -19.54 0.39 -14.84
N LYS A 196 -18.32 0.55 -15.38
CA LYS A 196 -18.04 0.46 -16.82
C LYS A 196 -18.20 -0.95 -17.37
N LEU A 197 -17.83 -1.96 -16.59
CA LEU A 197 -17.90 -3.37 -17.01
C LEU A 197 -19.25 -4.02 -16.69
N ALA A 198 -20.02 -3.52 -15.72
CA ALA A 198 -21.30 -4.10 -15.32
C ALA A 198 -22.31 -4.28 -16.47
N PRO A 199 -22.54 -3.31 -17.39
CA PRO A 199 -23.48 -3.48 -18.48
C PRO A 199 -23.11 -4.59 -19.47
N ILE A 200 -21.83 -4.98 -19.52
CA ILE A 200 -21.28 -6.01 -20.41
C ILE A 200 -20.82 -7.27 -19.65
N SER A 201 -21.35 -7.48 -18.45
CA SER A 201 -21.08 -8.63 -17.58
C SER A 201 -22.33 -9.45 -17.33
N ASP A 202 -22.17 -10.75 -17.07
CA ASP A 202 -23.22 -11.52 -16.43
C ASP A 202 -23.34 -11.04 -14.96
N ILE A 203 -24.54 -10.65 -14.54
CA ILE A 203 -24.76 -10.06 -13.20
C ILE A 203 -25.48 -11.08 -12.32
N ILE A 204 -24.92 -11.38 -11.15
CA ILE A 204 -25.48 -12.34 -10.19
C ILE A 204 -25.89 -11.58 -8.93
N LEU A 205 -27.16 -11.67 -8.55
CA LEU A 205 -27.70 -11.09 -7.33
C LEU A 205 -27.87 -12.14 -6.25
N TYR A 206 -27.56 -11.76 -5.01
CA TYR A 206 -27.90 -12.53 -3.82
C TYR A 206 -28.34 -11.60 -2.69
N GLY A 207 -29.10 -12.13 -1.74
CA GLY A 207 -29.44 -11.44 -0.49
C GLY A 207 -28.79 -12.14 0.69
N GLU A 208 -28.50 -11.39 1.75
CA GLU A 208 -28.18 -11.99 3.05
C GLU A 208 -29.43 -12.61 3.68
N ASP A 209 -29.22 -13.40 4.74
CA ASP A 209 -30.32 -14.01 5.46
C ASP A 209 -31.26 -12.94 6.05
N GLY A 210 -32.56 -13.11 5.83
CA GLY A 210 -33.60 -12.14 6.19
C GLY A 210 -34.03 -11.21 5.05
N VAL A 211 -33.23 -11.07 3.98
CA VAL A 211 -33.68 -10.38 2.76
C VAL A 211 -34.74 -11.23 2.07
N ARG A 212 -35.89 -10.63 1.77
CA ARG A 212 -36.99 -11.37 1.14
C ARG A 212 -36.62 -11.72 -0.31
N PRO A 213 -36.89 -12.95 -0.80
CA PRO A 213 -36.64 -13.31 -2.21
C PRO A 213 -37.29 -12.35 -3.22
N ALA A 214 -38.45 -11.77 -2.87
CA ALA A 214 -39.13 -10.76 -3.68
C ALA A 214 -38.30 -9.48 -3.87
N GLN A 215 -37.50 -9.06 -2.88
CA GLN A 215 -36.61 -7.90 -2.99
C GLN A 215 -35.44 -8.18 -3.92
N VAL A 216 -34.81 -9.37 -3.79
CA VAL A 216 -33.75 -9.82 -4.69
C VAL A 216 -34.25 -9.87 -6.13
N LEU A 217 -35.41 -10.47 -6.34
CA LEU A 217 -36.03 -10.56 -7.67
C LEU A 217 -36.44 -9.19 -8.22
N SER A 218 -36.93 -8.27 -7.37
CA SER A 218 -37.28 -6.91 -7.81
C SER A 218 -36.05 -6.17 -8.36
N LEU A 219 -34.93 -6.23 -7.64
CA LEU A 219 -33.69 -5.60 -8.09
C LEU A 219 -33.13 -6.30 -9.35
N ALA A 220 -33.23 -7.64 -9.43
CA ALA A 220 -32.81 -8.38 -10.60
C ALA A 220 -33.61 -7.98 -11.86
N LYS A 221 -34.91 -7.74 -11.73
CA LYS A 221 -35.76 -7.24 -12.83
C LYS A 221 -35.36 -5.84 -13.29
N GLU A 222 -35.03 -4.97 -12.34
CA GLU A 222 -34.55 -3.62 -12.64
C GLU A 222 -33.20 -3.66 -13.37
N ILE A 223 -32.25 -4.46 -12.90
CA ILE A 223 -30.95 -4.63 -13.55
C ILE A 223 -31.10 -5.27 -14.93
N SER A 224 -31.96 -6.27 -15.09
CA SER A 224 -32.21 -6.92 -16.40
C SER A 224 -32.80 -5.92 -17.40
N SER A 225 -33.76 -5.10 -16.97
CA SER A 225 -34.29 -3.95 -17.74
C SER A 225 -33.19 -2.95 -18.11
N ALA A 226 -32.31 -2.60 -17.16
CA ALA A 226 -31.19 -1.70 -17.41
C ALA A 226 -30.20 -2.29 -18.42
N GLN A 227 -29.94 -3.61 -18.39
CA GLN A 227 -29.04 -4.29 -19.35
C GLN A 227 -29.63 -4.28 -20.76
N GLU A 228 -30.92 -4.55 -20.89
CA GLU A 228 -31.61 -4.48 -22.18
C GLU A 228 -31.63 -3.05 -22.75
N ALA A 229 -32.01 -2.06 -21.93
CA ALA A 229 -32.01 -0.66 -22.34
C ALA A 229 -30.60 -0.16 -22.74
N TRP A 230 -29.56 -0.57 -21.98
CA TRP A 230 -28.18 -0.25 -22.32
C TRP A 230 -27.76 -0.88 -23.65
N ARG A 231 -28.12 -2.14 -23.89
CA ARG A 231 -27.83 -2.85 -25.15
C ARG A 231 -28.48 -2.15 -26.34
N HIS A 232 -29.76 -1.80 -26.26
CA HIS A 232 -30.44 -1.05 -27.33
C HIS A 232 -29.76 0.27 -27.65
N ARG A 233 -29.19 0.95 -26.63
CA ARG A 233 -28.53 2.25 -26.80
C ARG A 233 -27.10 2.14 -27.37
N PHE A 234 -26.31 1.18 -26.89
CA PHE A 234 -24.86 1.12 -27.16
C PHE A 234 -24.41 -0.05 -28.04
N ASP A 235 -25.30 -1.01 -28.29
CA ASP A 235 -25.07 -2.15 -29.18
C ASP A 235 -26.31 -2.46 -30.06
N PRO A 236 -26.76 -1.50 -30.88
CA PRO A 236 -27.98 -1.66 -31.69
C PRO A 236 -27.86 -2.75 -32.77
N GLY A 237 -26.64 -3.20 -33.09
CA GLY A 237 -26.39 -4.30 -34.02
C GLY A 237 -26.37 -5.68 -33.38
N GLU A 238 -26.60 -5.77 -32.06
CA GLU A 238 -26.45 -6.98 -31.25
C GLU A 238 -25.11 -7.70 -31.52
N GLU A 239 -24.06 -6.89 -31.70
CA GLU A 239 -22.74 -7.40 -32.04
C GLU A 239 -21.97 -7.87 -30.80
N LEU A 240 -22.40 -7.45 -29.60
CA LEU A 240 -21.89 -7.91 -28.32
C LEU A 240 -22.60 -9.19 -27.89
N ARG A 241 -21.93 -9.94 -27.01
CA ARG A 241 -22.47 -11.19 -26.49
C ARG A 241 -23.65 -10.90 -25.56
N LEU A 242 -24.67 -11.77 -25.62
CA LEU A 242 -25.78 -11.72 -24.70
C LEU A 242 -25.29 -12.00 -23.27
N VAL A 243 -25.26 -10.94 -22.46
CA VAL A 243 -25.06 -10.99 -21.01
C VAL A 243 -26.41 -11.02 -20.29
N ASN A 244 -26.44 -11.68 -19.14
CA ASN A 244 -27.69 -12.01 -18.47
C ASN A 244 -27.65 -11.67 -16.98
N THR A 245 -28.83 -11.53 -16.40
CA THR A 245 -29.03 -11.35 -14.96
C THR A 245 -29.48 -12.67 -14.32
N PHE A 246 -28.83 -13.03 -13.22
CA PHE A 246 -29.07 -14.24 -12.43
C PHE A 246 -29.39 -13.89 -10.98
N VAL A 247 -30.21 -14.73 -10.34
CA VAL A 247 -30.45 -14.68 -8.90
C VAL A 247 -29.96 -15.98 -8.27
N LEU A 248 -29.16 -15.87 -7.21
CA LEU A 248 -28.76 -16.99 -6.39
C LEU A 248 -29.98 -17.49 -5.60
N SER A 249 -30.36 -18.75 -5.81
CA SER A 249 -31.48 -19.39 -5.12
C SER A 249 -31.11 -19.87 -3.71
N THR A 250 -29.84 -20.19 -3.49
CA THR A 250 -29.31 -20.65 -2.21
C THR A 250 -29.22 -19.50 -1.21
N PRO A 251 -29.78 -19.64 0.01
CA PRO A 251 -29.59 -18.69 1.11
C PRO A 251 -28.12 -18.49 1.48
N PHE A 252 -27.78 -17.34 2.05
CA PHE A 252 -26.38 -16.99 2.32
C PHE A 252 -25.71 -17.93 3.32
N HIS A 253 -26.35 -18.26 4.45
CA HIS A 253 -25.78 -19.22 5.41
C HIS A 253 -25.45 -20.59 4.80
N HIS A 254 -26.23 -21.06 3.82
CA HIS A 254 -25.93 -22.30 3.12
C HIS A 254 -24.74 -22.14 2.18
N LEU A 255 -24.64 -21.01 1.46
CA LEU A 255 -23.44 -20.69 0.67
C LEU A 255 -22.19 -20.63 1.57
N GLU A 256 -22.29 -20.03 2.75
CA GLU A 256 -21.21 -19.94 3.73
C GLU A 256 -20.74 -21.33 4.20
N GLN A 257 -21.66 -22.29 4.35
CA GLN A 257 -21.34 -23.66 4.75
C GLN A 257 -20.77 -24.50 3.60
N GLN A 258 -21.33 -24.35 2.39
CA GLN A 258 -20.96 -25.18 1.22
C GLN A 258 -19.69 -24.69 0.53
N HIS A 259 -19.52 -23.37 0.44
CA HIS A 259 -18.44 -22.71 -0.29
C HIS A 259 -17.81 -21.57 0.53
N PRO A 260 -17.19 -21.86 1.69
CA PRO A 260 -16.55 -20.83 2.51
C PRO A 260 -15.44 -20.07 1.76
N GLU A 261 -14.81 -20.68 0.75
CA GLU A 261 -13.81 -20.06 -0.13
C GLU A 261 -14.36 -18.93 -1.01
N LEU A 262 -15.69 -18.81 -1.14
CA LEU A 262 -16.35 -17.72 -1.86
C LEU A 262 -16.81 -16.60 -0.95
N VAL A 263 -16.76 -16.78 0.37
CA VAL A 263 -17.27 -15.82 1.35
C VAL A 263 -16.13 -14.98 1.91
N ALA A 264 -16.08 -13.71 1.50
CA ALA A 264 -15.10 -12.73 1.98
C ALA A 264 -15.43 -12.22 3.38
N VAL A 265 -16.72 -12.02 3.69
CA VAL A 265 -17.18 -11.62 5.02
C VAL A 265 -18.36 -12.49 5.40
N ARG A 266 -18.29 -13.12 6.57
CA ARG A 266 -19.29 -14.04 7.10
C ARG A 266 -20.54 -13.30 7.58
N SER A 267 -21.58 -14.07 7.88
CA SER A 267 -22.83 -13.55 8.41
C SER A 267 -22.69 -12.81 9.75
N ASP A 268 -21.70 -13.16 10.57
CA ASP A 268 -21.34 -12.49 11.83
C ASP A 268 -20.44 -11.25 11.66
N GLY A 269 -20.10 -10.88 10.42
CA GLY A 269 -19.21 -9.76 10.10
C GLY A 269 -17.71 -10.10 10.15
N GLN A 270 -17.34 -11.33 10.49
CA GLN A 270 -15.93 -11.74 10.50
C GLN A 270 -15.40 -11.89 9.06
N VAL A 271 -14.22 -11.33 8.81
CA VAL A 271 -13.53 -11.43 7.52
C VAL A 271 -12.87 -12.80 7.40
N ASN A 272 -12.93 -13.42 6.22
CA ASN A 272 -12.26 -14.69 5.97
C ASN A 272 -10.76 -14.51 5.73
N ASP A 273 -9.95 -14.97 6.68
CA ASP A 273 -8.47 -14.93 6.68
C ASP A 273 -7.82 -15.58 5.45
N GLY A 274 -8.47 -16.57 4.85
CA GLY A 274 -7.94 -17.29 3.69
C GLY A 274 -8.06 -16.53 2.37
N LEU A 275 -8.82 -15.43 2.32
CA LEU A 275 -9.10 -14.69 1.09
C LEU A 275 -8.36 -13.36 1.04
N MET A 276 -7.90 -13.02 -0.17
CA MET A 276 -7.22 -11.76 -0.42
C MET A 276 -8.17 -10.57 -0.19
N ASP A 277 -7.81 -9.76 0.81
CA ASP A 277 -8.35 -8.42 1.06
C ASP A 277 -7.19 -7.41 1.05
N PHE A 278 -7.32 -6.35 0.26
CA PHE A 278 -6.22 -5.40 0.02
C PHE A 278 -5.83 -4.63 1.29
N PHE A 279 -6.82 -4.18 2.07
CA PHE A 279 -6.59 -3.38 3.29
C PHE A 279 -5.92 -4.21 4.38
N ARG A 280 -6.45 -5.41 4.60
CA ARG A 280 -5.89 -6.35 5.56
C ARG A 280 -4.49 -6.79 5.15
N TRP A 281 -4.28 -7.15 3.88
CA TRP A 281 -2.97 -7.62 3.43
C TRP A 281 -1.92 -6.51 3.48
N GLU A 282 -2.27 -5.27 3.13
CA GLU A 282 -1.39 -4.12 3.34
C GLU A 282 -1.02 -3.97 4.82
N ARG A 283 -2.00 -4.05 5.73
CA ARG A 283 -1.74 -3.99 7.18
C ARG A 283 -0.84 -5.12 7.67
N ILE A 284 -1.07 -6.36 7.23
CA ILE A 284 -0.20 -7.51 7.56
C ILE A 284 1.23 -7.26 7.06
N GLU A 285 1.39 -6.76 5.83
CA GLU A 285 2.72 -6.45 5.28
C GLU A 285 3.41 -5.30 6.02
N MET A 286 2.64 -4.29 6.45
CA MET A 286 3.14 -3.21 7.31
C MET A 286 3.62 -3.78 8.65
N CYS A 287 2.79 -4.56 9.36
CA CYS A 287 3.15 -5.18 10.64
C CYS A 287 4.35 -6.13 10.52
N ASN A 288 4.44 -6.92 9.44
CA ASN A 288 5.58 -7.80 9.19
C ASN A 288 6.87 -7.00 9.00
N MET A 289 6.79 -5.89 8.28
CA MET A 289 7.92 -5.00 8.05
C MET A 289 8.31 -4.22 9.32
N SER A 290 7.34 -3.85 10.15
CA SER A 290 7.55 -3.03 11.34
C SER A 290 7.49 -3.80 12.65
N HIS A 291 7.59 -5.13 12.61
CA HIS A 291 7.64 -5.98 13.80
C HIS A 291 8.67 -5.45 14.82
N PRO A 292 8.36 -5.34 16.13
CA PRO A 292 9.28 -4.82 17.12
C PRO A 292 10.68 -5.44 17.00
N SER A 293 11.69 -4.58 16.82
CA SER A 293 13.09 -5.00 16.69
C SER A 293 13.99 -4.02 17.41
N GLU A 294 15.03 -4.53 18.06
CA GLU A 294 15.97 -3.74 18.85
C GLU A 294 16.80 -2.80 17.96
N ILE A 295 16.76 -1.50 18.24
CA ILE A 295 17.55 -0.48 17.55
C ILE A 295 18.81 -0.13 18.34
N SER A 296 18.76 -0.07 19.66
CA SER A 296 19.92 0.06 20.57
C SER A 296 19.62 -0.72 21.86
N GLU A 297 20.57 -0.84 22.78
CA GLU A 297 20.48 -1.71 23.96
C GLU A 297 19.16 -1.48 24.73
N ASN A 298 18.34 -2.53 24.80
CA ASN A 298 17.01 -2.56 25.43
C ASN A 298 15.97 -1.58 24.84
N VAL A 299 16.21 -0.98 23.67
CA VAL A 299 15.27 -0.07 22.99
C VAL A 299 14.86 -0.62 21.64
N TYR A 300 13.55 -0.76 21.45
CA TYR A 300 12.91 -1.39 20.30
C TYR A 300 12.09 -0.36 19.54
N LEU A 301 12.02 -0.52 18.22
CA LEU A 301 11.13 0.24 17.35
C LEU A 301 10.09 -0.71 16.74
N GLY A 302 8.81 -0.38 16.80
CA GLY A 302 7.74 -1.27 16.35
C GLY A 302 6.41 -0.58 16.06
N PHE A 303 5.44 -1.34 15.56
CA PHE A 303 4.04 -0.89 15.46
C PHE A 303 3.31 -1.01 16.80
N THR A 304 2.22 -0.27 16.97
CA THR A 304 1.32 -0.39 18.13
C THR A 304 0.70 -1.79 18.17
N PRO A 305 0.98 -2.63 19.19
CA PRO A 305 0.39 -3.97 19.29
C PRO A 305 -1.15 -3.87 19.33
N GLU A 306 -1.85 -4.64 18.49
CA GLU A 306 -3.32 -4.66 18.55
C GLU A 306 -3.78 -5.27 19.88
N LEU A 307 -4.67 -4.55 20.57
CA LEU A 307 -5.43 -5.00 21.74
C LEU A 307 -6.43 -6.10 21.35
N SER A 308 -5.90 -7.25 20.92
CA SER A 308 -6.70 -8.46 20.77
C SER A 308 -7.01 -9.01 22.18
N SER A 309 -8.25 -9.45 22.34
CA SER A 309 -8.93 -9.68 23.61
C SER A 309 -8.14 -10.59 24.57
N ASN A 310 -8.02 -10.15 25.83
CA ASN A 310 -7.38 -10.82 26.97
C ASN A 310 -5.84 -10.90 26.99
N ASN A 311 -5.18 -9.74 27.04
CA ASN A 311 -4.05 -9.42 27.95
C ASN A 311 -3.25 -8.23 27.36
N GLY A 312 -3.67 -7.00 27.66
CA GLY A 312 -3.03 -5.76 27.18
C GLY A 312 -1.61 -5.47 27.70
N LEU A 313 -0.84 -6.50 28.09
CA LEU A 313 0.51 -6.42 28.66
C LEU A 313 1.46 -7.55 28.20
N GLU A 314 1.11 -8.34 27.17
CA GLU A 314 1.95 -9.45 26.68
C GLU A 314 3.12 -9.06 25.76
N ALA A 315 3.43 -7.76 25.58
CA ALA A 315 4.54 -7.34 24.74
C ALA A 315 5.93 -7.45 25.42
N GLY A 316 5.99 -7.73 26.73
CA GLY A 316 7.26 -7.91 27.45
C GLY A 316 8.13 -6.65 27.56
N PHE A 317 7.54 -5.46 27.33
CA PHE A 317 8.18 -4.16 27.49
C PHE A 317 7.79 -3.51 28.82
N ASP A 318 8.74 -2.82 29.45
CA ASP A 318 8.53 -2.08 30.69
C ASP A 318 8.02 -0.65 30.43
N LEU A 319 8.36 -0.08 29.28
CA LEU A 319 7.92 1.25 28.87
C LEU A 319 7.51 1.21 27.40
N MET A 320 6.34 1.78 27.12
CA MET A 320 5.88 2.06 25.76
C MET A 320 5.86 3.58 25.53
N ILE A 321 6.40 4.03 24.40
CA ILE A 321 6.41 5.43 23.98
C ILE A 321 5.64 5.51 22.68
N GLU A 322 4.41 6.01 22.75
CA GLU A 322 3.55 6.19 21.58
C GLU A 322 3.83 7.56 20.93
N ALA A 323 4.18 7.54 19.65
CA ALA A 323 4.39 8.77 18.88
C ALA A 323 3.14 9.15 18.09
N HIS A 324 2.60 10.36 18.29
CA HIS A 324 1.43 10.86 17.56
C HIS A 324 1.35 12.40 17.52
N ASP A 325 0.56 12.95 16.59
CA ASP A 325 0.51 14.40 16.28
C ASP A 325 0.09 15.31 17.45
N VAL A 326 -0.71 14.81 18.39
CA VAL A 326 -1.24 15.61 19.52
C VAL A 326 -0.42 15.51 20.81
N ALA A 327 0.70 14.78 20.79
CA ALA A 327 1.53 14.57 21.97
C ALA A 327 2.39 15.82 22.28
N ASN A 328 2.69 16.03 23.56
CA ASN A 328 3.64 17.05 24.00
C ASN A 328 5.00 16.43 24.29
N ILE A 329 6.07 17.24 24.23
CA ILE A 329 7.40 16.80 24.62
C ILE A 329 7.41 16.54 26.15
N PRO A 330 7.85 15.37 26.63
CA PRO A 330 7.92 15.07 28.05
C PRO A 330 8.89 15.98 28.81
N ASP A 331 8.41 16.70 29.83
CA ASP A 331 9.29 17.51 30.69
C ASP A 331 10.03 16.65 31.74
N PRO A 332 11.20 17.09 32.27
CA PRO A 332 11.98 16.31 33.24
C PRO A 332 11.24 15.93 34.53
N ARG A 333 10.29 16.76 35.00
CA ARG A 333 9.49 16.45 36.20
C ARG A 333 8.51 15.33 35.90
N TYR A 334 7.92 15.31 34.71
CA TYR A 334 7.08 14.21 34.25
C TYR A 334 7.88 12.90 34.13
N LEU A 335 9.05 12.92 33.48
CA LEU A 335 9.94 11.75 33.36
C LEU A 335 10.37 11.17 34.72
N THR A 336 10.65 12.04 35.69
CA THR A 336 10.96 11.61 37.07
C THR A 336 9.79 10.87 37.73
N LYS A 337 8.55 11.34 37.52
CA LYS A 337 7.35 10.66 38.02
C LYS A 337 7.18 9.28 37.36
N VAL A 338 7.36 9.20 36.05
CA VAL A 338 7.26 7.94 35.30
C VAL A 338 8.30 6.94 35.79
N THR A 339 9.52 7.38 36.08
CA THR A 339 10.59 6.53 36.65
C THR A 339 10.17 5.88 37.97
N ALA A 340 9.53 6.62 38.87
CA ALA A 340 9.02 6.06 40.12
C ALA A 340 7.89 5.02 39.87
N LEU A 341 7.06 5.23 38.86
CA LEU A 341 5.98 4.32 38.49
C LEU A 341 6.48 3.06 37.77
N LEU A 342 7.60 3.13 37.04
CA LEU A 342 8.25 1.98 36.37
C LEU A 342 8.75 0.90 37.34
N GLU A 343 8.88 1.22 38.63
CA GLU A 343 9.14 0.23 39.69
C GLU A 343 7.87 -0.53 40.10
N SER A 344 6.69 0.05 39.88
CA SER A 344 5.39 -0.55 40.21
C SER A 344 4.78 -1.37 39.07
N GLY A 345 5.26 -1.20 37.84
CA GLY A 345 4.80 -1.96 36.68
C GLY A 345 5.01 -1.23 35.35
N PRO A 346 4.64 -1.85 34.22
CA PRO A 346 4.82 -1.27 32.89
C PRO A 346 4.09 0.08 32.74
N GLN A 347 4.73 1.03 32.07
CA GLN A 347 4.20 2.37 31.84
C GLN A 347 4.05 2.68 30.35
N SER A 348 3.19 3.65 30.04
CA SER A 348 3.05 4.22 28.70
C SER A 348 3.17 5.74 28.77
N ILE A 349 3.91 6.33 27.85
CA ILE A 349 4.00 7.78 27.67
C ILE A 349 3.81 8.13 26.19
N GLU A 350 3.62 9.41 25.92
CA GLU A 350 3.42 9.95 24.58
C GLU A 350 4.64 10.79 24.16
N PHE A 351 4.89 10.89 22.85
CA PHE A 351 5.92 11.75 22.28
C PHE A 351 5.44 12.36 20.94
N PRO A 352 5.83 13.60 20.58
CA PRO A 352 5.41 14.20 19.31
C PRO A 352 5.79 13.36 18.09
N SER A 353 4.89 13.28 17.12
CA SER A 353 5.13 12.57 15.86
C SER A 353 6.26 13.20 15.04
N SER A 354 6.92 12.36 14.23
CA SER A 354 7.79 12.80 13.13
C SER A 354 7.05 13.79 12.24
N GLY A 355 7.71 14.88 11.87
CA GLY A 355 7.13 15.94 11.04
C GLY A 355 6.38 17.02 11.80
N SER A 356 6.03 16.82 13.08
CA SER A 356 5.36 17.83 13.91
C SER A 356 6.28 18.96 14.40
N LEU A 357 7.59 18.69 14.49
CA LEU A 357 8.58 19.61 15.04
C LEU A 357 9.26 20.44 13.94
N ILE A 358 9.24 21.77 14.06
CA ILE A 358 9.88 22.70 13.12
C ILE A 358 11.04 23.42 13.82
N ALA A 359 12.25 23.21 13.32
CA ALA A 359 13.49 23.73 13.92
C ALA A 359 13.51 25.26 14.14
N SER A 360 12.86 26.04 13.28
CA SER A 360 12.80 27.51 13.39
C SER A 360 11.81 28.03 14.44
N GLU A 361 10.88 27.19 14.90
CA GLU A 361 9.79 27.58 15.81
C GLU A 361 10.01 27.08 17.23
N LEU A 362 10.90 26.11 17.42
CA LEU A 362 11.18 25.51 18.72
C LEU A 362 12.01 26.44 19.61
N SER A 363 11.57 26.53 20.86
CA SER A 363 12.32 27.15 21.94
C SER A 363 13.54 26.30 22.31
N GLN A 364 14.55 26.92 22.91
CA GLN A 364 15.70 26.19 23.46
C GLN A 364 15.25 25.16 24.52
N VAL A 365 14.15 25.43 25.24
CA VAL A 365 13.61 24.54 26.27
C VAL A 365 13.15 23.22 25.65
N GLU A 366 12.40 23.26 24.56
CA GLU A 366 11.91 22.05 23.88
C GLU A 366 13.05 21.19 23.32
N VAL A 367 14.13 21.84 22.83
CA VAL A 367 15.34 21.12 22.41
C VAL A 367 16.01 20.41 23.60
N PHE A 368 16.10 21.07 24.76
CA PHE A 368 16.61 20.44 25.97
C PHE A 368 15.72 19.29 26.44
N ASP A 369 14.39 19.44 26.41
CA ASP A 369 13.46 18.39 26.84
C ASP A 369 13.56 17.12 25.96
N ILE A 370 13.83 17.27 24.66
CA ILE A 370 14.09 16.13 23.75
C ILE A 370 15.40 15.43 24.11
N ILE A 371 16.46 16.19 24.38
CA ILE A 371 17.76 15.63 24.80
C ILE A 371 17.62 14.95 26.16
N ASP A 372 16.87 15.55 27.09
CA ASP A 372 16.56 15.00 28.41
C ASP A 372 15.75 13.71 28.29
N THR A 373 14.82 13.63 27.34
CA THR A 373 14.09 12.41 27.01
C THR A 373 15.06 11.33 26.52
N CYS A 374 15.96 11.62 25.58
CA CYS A 374 16.96 10.66 25.11
C CYS A 374 17.88 10.18 26.25
N ARG A 375 18.34 11.12 27.09
CA ARG A 375 19.16 10.83 28.26
C ARG A 375 18.42 9.92 29.24
N TRP A 376 17.16 10.23 29.53
CA TRP A 376 16.33 9.45 30.44
C TRP A 376 16.12 8.02 29.93
N ILE A 377 15.76 7.84 28.65
CA ILE A 377 15.63 6.52 28.02
C ILE A 377 16.93 5.73 28.17
N TYR A 378 18.09 6.36 27.91
CA TYR A 378 19.39 5.71 28.08
C TYR A 378 19.64 5.25 29.52
N HIS A 379 19.35 6.09 30.52
CA HIS A 379 19.58 5.76 31.93
C HIS A 379 18.74 4.58 32.42
N ILE A 380 17.49 4.46 31.97
CA ILE A 380 16.63 3.35 32.39
C ILE A 380 16.93 2.05 31.63
N THR A 381 17.59 2.13 30.47
CA THR A 381 17.92 0.99 29.59
C THR A 381 19.31 0.42 29.81
N HIS A 382 20.24 1.19 30.38
CA HIS A 382 21.63 0.79 30.63
C HIS A 382 21.89 0.74 32.15
N SER A 383 22.27 -0.44 32.67
CA SER A 383 22.53 -0.62 34.11
C SER A 383 23.65 0.29 34.62
N GLN A 384 23.35 1.12 35.61
CA GLN A 384 24.39 1.76 36.43
C GLN A 384 24.94 0.73 37.43
N GLY A 385 25.90 -0.12 37.03
CA GLY A 385 26.55 -1.02 38.00
C GLY A 385 27.51 -2.10 37.51
N SER A 386 27.61 -2.41 36.22
CA SER A 386 28.42 -3.55 35.75
C SER A 386 29.91 -3.26 35.53
N GLU A 387 30.34 -2.00 35.43
CA GLU A 387 31.76 -1.68 35.16
C GLU A 387 32.63 -1.58 36.43
N GLN A 388 32.07 -1.48 37.64
CA GLN A 388 32.85 -1.37 38.88
C GLN A 388 32.98 -2.68 39.68
N MET A 389 32.25 -3.75 39.34
CA MET A 389 32.26 -4.99 40.14
C MET A 389 33.37 -6.00 39.79
N GLN A 390 34.16 -5.79 38.72
CA GLN A 390 35.25 -6.73 38.39
C GLN A 390 36.57 -6.49 39.15
N ASP A 391 36.74 -5.35 39.84
CA ASP A 391 38.02 -5.00 40.50
C ASP A 391 38.02 -5.11 42.04
N GLN A 392 36.89 -5.49 42.68
CA GLN A 392 36.81 -5.63 44.14
C GLN A 392 36.56 -7.05 44.66
N ALA A 393 36.63 -8.07 43.80
CA ALA A 393 36.75 -9.46 44.27
C ALA A 393 38.20 -9.80 44.66
N ARG A 394 38.82 -8.98 45.53
CA ARG A 394 40.03 -9.37 46.27
C ARG A 394 39.62 -9.65 47.71
N VAL A 395 39.48 -10.96 47.96
CA VAL A 395 39.56 -11.69 49.23
C VAL A 395 39.85 -10.82 50.45
N GLU A 396 38.85 -10.64 51.31
CA GLU A 396 39.06 -10.51 52.75
C GLU A 396 38.31 -11.63 53.46
N SER A 397 39.03 -12.34 54.32
CA SER A 397 38.52 -13.41 55.15
C SER A 397 37.84 -12.81 56.38
N ASP A 398 36.52 -12.71 56.36
CA ASP A 398 35.69 -13.00 57.53
C ASP A 398 34.23 -13.15 57.11
N GLY A 399 33.55 -14.11 57.73
CA GLY A 399 32.32 -14.75 57.25
C GLY A 399 31.03 -13.93 57.33
N ASP A 400 31.01 -12.71 56.79
CA ASP A 400 29.78 -11.94 56.61
C ASP A 400 29.36 -11.93 55.13
N ILE A 401 28.18 -12.49 54.85
CA ILE A 401 27.57 -12.45 53.51
C ILE A 401 27.20 -10.99 53.21
N GLN A 402 27.94 -10.32 52.33
CA GLN A 402 27.54 -9.01 51.81
C GLN A 402 26.17 -9.12 51.15
N MET A 403 25.23 -8.30 51.61
CA MET A 403 23.94 -8.14 50.96
C MET A 403 24.20 -7.50 49.58
N ILE A 404 24.15 -8.31 48.51
CA ILE A 404 24.25 -7.81 47.15
C ILE A 404 22.96 -7.04 46.89
N THR A 405 23.00 -5.72 46.98
CA THR A 405 21.94 -4.86 46.48
C THR A 405 21.93 -5.03 44.95
N LEU A 406 21.07 -5.90 44.44
CA LEU A 406 20.85 -6.03 43.00
C LEU A 406 20.42 -4.65 42.49
N GLY A 407 21.29 -4.00 41.71
CA GLY A 407 20.95 -2.73 41.06
C GLY A 407 19.66 -2.88 40.24
N PRO A 408 18.91 -1.78 40.01
CA PRO A 408 17.68 -1.85 39.24
C PRO A 408 17.96 -2.47 37.87
N ARG A 409 17.16 -3.47 37.51
CA ARG A 409 17.30 -4.15 36.22
C ARG A 409 17.09 -3.16 35.06
N PRO A 410 17.84 -3.30 33.96
CA PRO A 410 17.54 -2.59 32.72
C PRO A 410 16.08 -2.75 32.32
N LYS A 411 15.47 -1.66 31.88
CA LYS A 411 14.09 -1.62 31.39
C LYS A 411 14.06 -1.79 29.88
N LYS A 412 13.13 -2.59 29.38
CA LYS A 412 12.88 -2.72 27.93
C LYS A 412 11.90 -1.65 27.47
N VAL A 413 12.29 -0.87 26.47
CA VAL A 413 11.50 0.25 25.93
C VAL A 413 11.06 -0.05 24.51
N LEU A 414 9.79 0.17 24.21
CA LEU A 414 9.25 0.15 22.85
C LEU A 414 8.85 1.57 22.44
N ILE A 415 9.49 2.09 21.39
CA ILE A 415 9.01 3.28 20.67
C ILE A 415 8.09 2.77 19.56
N HIS A 416 6.84 3.25 19.53
CA HIS A 416 5.86 2.78 18.55
C HIS A 416 4.92 3.85 18.03
N CYS A 417 4.29 3.54 16.90
CA CYS A 417 3.15 4.26 16.33
C CYS A 417 2.28 3.27 15.55
N ALA A 418 1.16 3.71 14.99
CA ALA A 418 0.17 2.82 14.38
C ALA A 418 0.74 1.90 13.28
N ASP A 419 1.63 2.42 12.43
CA ASP A 419 2.31 1.65 11.38
C ASP A 419 3.74 1.20 11.77
N GLY A 420 4.28 1.78 12.84
CA GLY A 420 5.60 1.49 13.40
C GLY A 420 6.78 2.11 12.67
N TYR A 421 6.54 3.09 11.78
CA TYR A 421 7.60 3.76 11.04
C TYR A 421 7.34 5.22 10.64
N THR A 422 6.10 5.72 10.63
CA THR A 422 5.83 7.10 10.20
C THR A 422 6.04 8.08 11.36
N GLU A 423 5.26 7.95 12.43
CA GLU A 423 5.26 8.94 13.52
C GLU A 423 6.43 8.74 14.49
N SER A 424 6.96 7.51 14.62
CA SER A 424 8.01 7.18 15.59
C SER A 424 9.45 7.49 15.14
N SER A 425 9.65 7.89 13.87
CA SER A 425 10.99 7.99 13.27
C SER A 425 11.89 9.03 13.92
N LEU A 426 11.36 10.24 14.17
CA LEU A 426 12.11 11.33 14.77
C LEU A 426 12.78 10.93 16.09
N LEU A 427 12.00 10.42 17.05
CA LEU A 427 12.53 9.99 18.35
C LEU A 427 13.48 8.81 18.21
N ALA A 428 13.14 7.82 17.37
CA ALA A 428 13.98 6.65 17.17
C ALA A 428 15.38 7.02 16.66
N ILE A 429 15.45 7.97 15.71
CA ILE A 429 16.73 8.42 15.16
C ILE A 429 17.47 9.31 16.15
N ALA A 430 16.79 10.26 16.80
CA ALA A 430 17.40 11.12 17.83
C ALA A 430 18.03 10.28 18.95
N TYR A 431 17.29 9.27 19.43
CA TYR A 431 17.77 8.36 20.45
C TYR A 431 18.94 7.51 19.95
N PHE A 432 18.89 6.98 18.72
CA PHE A 432 20.01 6.21 18.16
C PHE A 432 21.27 7.08 18.02
N MET A 433 21.15 8.32 17.56
CA MET A 433 22.27 9.28 17.53
C MET A 433 22.86 9.50 18.93
N PHE A 434 22.01 9.68 19.93
CA PHE A 434 22.40 9.88 21.32
C PHE A 434 23.08 8.64 21.92
N ALA A 435 22.44 7.47 21.86
CA ALA A 435 22.92 6.25 22.50
C ALA A 435 24.21 5.73 21.83
N GLU A 436 24.26 5.75 20.50
CA GLU A 436 25.41 5.24 19.74
C GLU A 436 26.50 6.29 19.54
N GLY A 437 26.24 7.57 19.82
CA GLY A 437 27.18 8.67 19.63
C GLY A 437 27.60 8.86 18.18
N VAL A 438 26.63 8.87 17.26
CA VAL A 438 26.87 8.99 15.81
C VAL A 438 26.06 10.15 15.22
N PRO A 439 26.59 10.84 14.19
CA PRO A 439 25.86 11.90 13.49
C PRO A 439 24.64 11.35 12.73
N ALA A 440 23.73 12.23 12.32
CA ALA A 440 22.46 11.88 11.69
C ALA A 440 22.66 11.01 10.44
N HIS A 441 23.59 11.37 9.55
CA HIS A 441 23.84 10.61 8.32
C HIS A 441 24.24 9.14 8.61
N GLU A 442 25.01 8.91 9.67
CA GLU A 442 25.45 7.58 10.10
C GLU A 442 24.33 6.83 10.82
N ALA A 443 23.53 7.52 11.66
CA ALA A 443 22.34 6.95 12.29
C ALA A 443 21.37 6.41 11.23
N TRP A 444 21.11 7.19 10.16
CA TRP A 444 20.28 6.77 9.03
C TRP A 444 20.79 5.47 8.39
N LEU A 445 22.09 5.44 8.07
CA LEU A 445 22.71 4.28 7.43
C LEU A 445 22.72 3.06 8.34
N ARG A 446 23.08 3.20 9.62
CA ARG A 446 23.15 2.07 10.55
C ARG A 446 21.77 1.52 10.89
N LEU A 447 20.78 2.36 11.15
CA LEU A 447 19.38 1.91 11.36
C LEU A 447 18.87 1.14 10.13
N HIS A 448 19.10 1.68 8.94
CA HIS A 448 18.60 1.05 7.72
C HIS A 448 19.40 -0.19 7.30
N CYS A 449 20.73 -0.10 7.27
CA CYS A 449 21.62 -1.13 6.71
C CYS A 449 22.04 -2.19 7.74
N GLU A 450 22.30 -1.81 9.00
CA GLU A 450 22.72 -2.75 10.05
C GLU A 450 21.51 -3.30 10.80
N LYS A 451 20.65 -2.43 11.33
CA LYS A 451 19.45 -2.84 12.09
C LYS A 451 18.31 -3.31 11.20
N LYS A 452 18.47 -3.23 9.88
CA LYS A 452 17.47 -3.60 8.86
C LYS A 452 16.11 -2.96 9.09
N ARG A 453 16.11 -1.75 9.67
CA ARG A 453 14.90 -1.05 10.09
C ARG A 453 14.45 -0.06 9.02
N ASN A 454 13.21 -0.21 8.59
CA ASN A 454 12.56 0.79 7.75
C ASN A 454 11.98 1.88 8.65
N PHE A 455 12.18 3.13 8.25
CA PHE A 455 11.67 4.31 8.93
C PHE A 455 11.45 5.42 7.89
N PHE A 456 10.54 6.35 8.18
CA PHE A 456 10.24 7.49 7.31
C PHE A 456 10.39 8.78 8.10
N ALA A 457 11.31 9.63 7.66
CA ALA A 457 11.53 10.95 8.23
C ALA A 457 11.12 12.03 7.22
N TYR A 458 10.48 13.09 7.73
CA TYR A 458 10.09 14.23 6.93
C TYR A 458 11.33 15.13 6.67
N PRO A 459 11.30 15.98 5.62
CA PRO A 459 12.35 16.99 5.41
C PRO A 459 12.58 17.91 6.63
N SER A 460 11.52 18.19 7.40
CA SER A 460 11.60 18.94 8.65
C SER A 460 12.39 18.18 9.72
N ASP A 461 12.19 16.87 9.86
CA ASP A 461 12.94 16.03 10.80
C ASP A 461 14.43 15.99 10.44
N VAL A 462 14.77 15.85 9.15
CA VAL A 462 16.16 15.88 8.68
C VAL A 462 16.82 17.21 9.05
N THR A 463 16.12 18.32 8.77
CA THR A 463 16.61 19.68 9.11
C THR A 463 16.79 19.84 10.62
N PHE A 464 15.81 19.38 11.39
CA PHE A 464 15.82 19.45 12.84
C PHE A 464 16.96 18.64 13.46
N LEU A 465 17.09 17.36 13.11
CA LEU A 465 18.12 16.47 13.64
C LEU A 465 19.53 16.94 13.29
N THR A 466 19.72 17.49 12.09
CA THR A 466 20.99 18.12 11.69
C THR A 466 21.30 19.36 12.54
N THR A 467 20.28 20.14 12.90
CA THR A 467 20.43 21.35 13.72
C THR A 467 20.84 21.02 15.16
N ILE A 468 20.22 19.99 15.77
CA ILE A 468 20.50 19.59 17.16
C ILE A 468 21.65 18.58 17.31
N GLN A 469 22.21 18.11 16.20
CA GLN A 469 23.26 17.07 16.15
C GLN A 469 24.43 17.34 17.11
N HIS A 470 24.96 18.58 17.12
CA HIS A 470 26.08 18.94 17.99
C HIS A 470 25.73 18.79 19.48
N GLN A 471 24.50 19.15 19.87
CA GLN A 471 24.05 19.04 21.26
C GLN A 471 23.82 17.57 21.65
N LEU A 472 23.16 16.79 20.79
CA LEU A 472 22.97 15.35 21.00
C LEU A 472 24.31 14.61 21.16
N LEU A 473 25.30 14.88 20.30
CA LEU A 473 26.61 14.26 20.36
C LEU A 473 27.43 14.67 21.59
N ARG A 474 27.31 15.93 22.02
CA ARG A 474 27.99 16.42 23.22
C ARG A 474 27.46 15.77 24.50
N GLU A 475 26.14 15.56 24.55
CA GLU A 475 25.47 14.96 25.71
C GLU A 475 25.43 13.42 25.64
N SER A 476 25.89 12.84 24.54
CA SER A 476 25.96 11.39 24.33
C SER A 476 26.90 10.72 25.35
N PRO A 477 26.50 9.57 25.93
CA PRO A 477 27.35 8.79 26.82
C PRO A 477 28.46 8.03 26.07
N ALA A 478 28.40 7.92 24.74
CA ALA A 478 29.36 7.17 23.96
C ALA A 478 30.69 7.94 23.79
N ALA A 479 31.80 7.37 24.27
CA ALA A 479 33.12 8.01 24.27
C ALA A 479 33.61 8.49 22.88
N LYS A 480 33.14 7.85 21.80
CA LYS A 480 33.50 8.22 20.41
C LYS A 480 32.81 9.51 19.94
N ALA A 481 31.69 9.90 20.55
CA ALA A 481 30.87 11.03 20.11
C ALA A 481 31.67 12.34 20.06
N ALA A 482 32.51 12.58 21.08
CA ALA A 482 33.35 13.78 21.19
C ALA A 482 34.28 14.01 19.98
N ARG A 483 34.71 12.93 19.29
CA ARG A 483 35.58 13.03 18.11
C ARG A 483 34.82 13.37 16.83
N LEU A 484 33.50 13.15 16.81
CA LEU A 484 32.65 13.28 15.63
C LEU A 484 31.93 14.63 15.56
N ILE A 485 31.90 15.40 16.66
CA ILE A 485 31.21 16.70 16.76
C ILE A 485 31.57 17.68 15.63
N ASN A 486 32.84 17.66 15.19
CA ASN A 486 33.36 18.60 14.18
C ASN A 486 33.54 17.98 12.79
N GLN A 487 33.05 16.74 12.56
CA GLN A 487 33.14 16.14 11.24
C GLN A 487 32.06 16.71 10.32
N PRO A 488 32.42 17.09 9.07
CA PRO A 488 31.44 17.56 8.12
C PRO A 488 30.52 16.41 7.68
N ASP A 489 29.24 16.70 7.51
CA ASP A 489 28.29 15.75 6.94
C ASP A 489 28.65 15.42 5.49
N PRO A 490 28.39 14.19 5.03
CA PRO A 490 28.65 13.80 3.66
C PRO A 490 27.75 14.58 2.69
N GLY A 491 28.26 14.88 1.50
CA GLY A 491 27.56 15.70 0.49
C GLY A 491 26.21 15.12 0.06
N TRP A 492 26.02 13.81 0.21
CA TRP A 492 24.74 13.16 -0.08
C TRP A 492 23.61 13.54 0.89
N MET A 493 23.92 13.88 2.15
CA MET A 493 22.93 14.19 3.18
C MET A 493 22.16 15.46 2.85
N ALA A 494 22.86 16.48 2.32
CA ALA A 494 22.25 17.73 1.87
C ALA A 494 21.31 17.56 0.66
N ARG A 495 21.41 16.43 -0.07
CA ARG A 495 20.55 16.09 -1.22
C ARG A 495 19.40 15.14 -0.85
N LEU A 496 19.24 14.80 0.43
CA LEU A 496 18.16 13.95 0.91
C LEU A 496 16.88 14.77 1.10
N ASP A 497 15.80 14.42 0.39
CA ASP A 497 14.48 15.05 0.49
C ASP A 497 13.61 14.41 1.60
N GLY A 498 14.25 13.96 2.69
CA GLY A 498 13.62 13.35 3.87
C GLY A 498 13.85 11.84 3.98
N SER A 499 13.85 11.10 2.87
CA SER A 499 13.73 9.64 2.93
C SER A 499 14.69 8.90 1.99
N LEU A 500 15.15 7.74 2.43
CA LEU A 500 15.94 6.84 1.60
C LEU A 500 15.07 6.23 0.47
N PRO A 501 15.67 5.72 -0.63
CA PRO A 501 14.95 4.82 -1.51
C PRO A 501 14.40 3.64 -0.69
N SER A 502 13.19 3.20 -1.02
CA SER A 502 12.49 2.19 -0.24
C SER A 502 13.06 0.81 -0.50
N ARG A 503 13.51 0.11 0.55
CA ARG A 503 13.96 -1.28 0.43
C ARG A 503 12.74 -2.19 0.26
N ILE A 504 12.54 -2.72 -0.93
CA ILE A 504 11.41 -3.63 -1.24
C ILE A 504 11.82 -5.07 -0.96
N LEU A 505 13.00 -5.46 -1.44
CA LEU A 505 13.65 -6.74 -1.15
C LEU A 505 15.08 -6.45 -0.64
N PRO A 506 15.76 -7.41 0.00
CA PRO A 506 17.13 -7.20 0.50
C PRO A 506 18.13 -6.70 -0.56
N TYR A 507 17.87 -7.00 -1.84
CA TYR A 507 18.70 -6.67 -2.99
C TYR A 507 18.01 -5.70 -3.98
N MET A 508 16.84 -5.16 -3.66
CA MET A 508 16.08 -4.28 -4.58
C MET A 508 15.46 -3.09 -3.86
N TYR A 509 15.77 -1.91 -4.38
CA TYR A 509 15.28 -0.62 -3.92
C TYR A 509 14.35 0.02 -4.94
N LEU A 510 13.28 0.65 -4.47
CA LEU A 510 12.38 1.47 -5.28
C LEU A 510 12.63 2.95 -4.95
N GLY A 511 12.98 3.74 -5.97
CA GLY A 511 13.28 5.16 -5.80
C GLY A 511 12.72 6.08 -6.89
N ASN A 512 13.05 7.36 -6.75
CA ASN A 512 12.75 8.44 -7.67
C ASN A 512 14.04 8.92 -8.39
N LEU A 513 13.91 9.93 -9.25
CA LEU A 513 15.04 10.48 -9.99
C LEU A 513 16.04 11.22 -9.08
N THR A 514 15.57 11.79 -7.97
CA THR A 514 16.44 12.44 -6.97
C THR A 514 17.38 11.42 -6.31
N HIS A 515 16.84 10.27 -5.87
CA HIS A 515 17.65 9.17 -5.33
C HIS A 515 18.68 8.68 -6.36
N ALA A 516 18.24 8.51 -7.60
CA ALA A 516 19.12 8.07 -8.69
C ALA A 516 20.23 9.08 -9.00
N ASN A 517 20.03 10.37 -8.74
CA ASN A 517 21.04 11.42 -8.91
C ASN A 517 21.87 11.69 -7.64
N ASN A 518 21.92 10.73 -6.71
CA ASN A 518 22.75 10.81 -5.50
C ASN A 518 23.72 9.62 -5.40
N PRO A 519 24.73 9.51 -6.29
CA PRO A 519 25.60 8.32 -6.40
C PRO A 519 26.37 7.99 -5.10
N GLU A 520 26.75 8.99 -4.32
CA GLU A 520 27.38 8.81 -3.00
C GLU A 520 26.45 8.09 -2.01
N LEU A 521 25.17 8.48 -1.95
CA LEU A 521 24.18 7.77 -1.13
C LEU A 521 23.99 6.33 -1.62
N LEU A 522 23.91 6.13 -2.94
CA LEU A 522 23.71 4.81 -3.51
C LEU A 522 24.88 3.87 -3.15
N LYS A 523 26.13 4.36 -3.22
CA LYS A 523 27.32 3.65 -2.74
C LYS A 523 27.23 3.33 -1.24
N ALA A 524 26.83 4.30 -0.42
CA ALA A 524 26.67 4.12 1.03
C ALA A 524 25.58 3.10 1.40
N LEU A 525 24.55 2.95 0.55
CA LEU A 525 23.50 1.95 0.71
C LEU A 525 23.87 0.56 0.17
N GLY A 526 25.07 0.38 -0.41
CA GLY A 526 25.48 -0.86 -1.07
C GLY A 526 24.73 -1.14 -2.38
N ILE A 527 24.18 -0.09 -3.00
CA ILE A 527 23.53 -0.18 -4.31
C ILE A 527 24.61 -0.14 -5.38
N GLY A 528 24.75 -1.25 -6.10
CA GLY A 528 25.73 -1.39 -7.17
C GLY A 528 25.13 -1.24 -8.56
N ARG A 529 23.80 -1.39 -8.73
CA ARG A 529 23.14 -1.41 -10.04
C ARG A 529 22.00 -0.41 -10.12
N ILE A 530 21.88 0.30 -11.25
CA ILE A 530 20.82 1.31 -11.49
C ILE A 530 19.98 0.89 -12.70
N LEU A 531 18.68 0.69 -12.47
CA LEU A 531 17.68 0.45 -13.49
C LEU A 531 16.79 1.69 -13.65
N SER A 532 17.06 2.43 -14.72
CA SER A 532 16.37 3.65 -15.11
C SER A 532 15.24 3.32 -16.09
N ILE A 533 14.01 3.72 -15.78
CA ILE A 533 12.84 3.43 -16.64
C ILE A 533 12.23 4.74 -17.14
N GLY A 534 12.53 5.06 -18.40
CA GLY A 534 12.09 6.25 -19.12
C GLY A 534 12.53 7.58 -18.50
N GLU A 535 13.49 7.58 -17.57
CA GLU A 535 14.16 8.77 -17.05
C GLU A 535 15.64 8.46 -16.83
N PRO A 536 16.57 9.06 -17.59
CA PRO A 536 18.00 8.81 -17.42
C PRO A 536 18.55 9.49 -16.16
N VAL A 537 19.68 8.99 -15.66
CA VAL A 537 20.49 9.71 -14.67
C VAL A 537 21.26 10.86 -15.32
N SER A 538 21.52 11.92 -14.57
CA SER A 538 22.24 13.13 -15.01
C SER A 538 23.62 13.19 -14.35
N TRP A 539 24.39 12.11 -14.46
CA TRP A 539 25.71 12.00 -13.82
C TRP A 539 26.83 12.52 -14.73
N PRO A 540 27.91 13.09 -14.16
CA PRO A 540 29.14 13.38 -14.90
C PRO A 540 29.73 12.11 -15.53
N GLU A 541 30.43 12.25 -16.65
CA GLU A 541 31.06 11.12 -17.37
C GLU A 541 32.04 10.33 -16.50
N THR A 542 32.76 11.00 -15.61
CA THR A 542 33.65 10.37 -14.63
C THR A 542 32.91 9.42 -13.69
N GLU A 543 31.71 9.79 -13.25
CA GLU A 543 30.90 8.97 -12.36
C GLU A 543 30.33 7.77 -13.11
N LEU A 544 29.84 7.97 -14.34
CA LEU A 544 29.35 6.90 -15.22
C LEU A 544 30.45 5.85 -15.50
N MET A 545 31.67 6.31 -15.80
CA MET A 545 32.83 5.42 -15.99
C MET A 545 33.17 4.67 -14.71
N SER A 546 33.13 5.34 -13.55
CA SER A 546 33.41 4.70 -12.25
C SER A 546 32.39 3.62 -11.88
N TRP A 547 31.14 3.79 -12.31
CA TRP A 547 30.05 2.86 -12.00
C TRP A 547 30.06 1.61 -12.88
N GLY A 548 30.61 1.73 -14.09
CA GLY A 548 30.62 0.66 -15.08
C GLY A 548 29.31 0.57 -15.87
N SER A 549 29.41 0.53 -17.20
CA SER A 549 28.25 0.47 -18.10
C SER A 549 27.35 -0.74 -17.88
N GLU A 550 27.91 -1.86 -17.42
CA GLU A 550 27.21 -3.11 -17.11
C GLU A 550 26.33 -3.04 -15.85
N ASN A 551 26.50 -1.98 -15.06
CA ASN A 551 25.76 -1.71 -13.83
C ASN A 551 24.70 -0.61 -14.02
N LEU A 552 24.57 -0.08 -15.24
CA LEU A 552 23.58 0.93 -15.60
C LEU A 552 22.70 0.35 -16.72
N MET A 553 21.41 0.21 -16.46
CA MET A 553 20.42 -0.21 -17.46
C MET A 553 19.39 0.89 -17.64
N MET A 554 19.22 1.31 -18.89
CA MET A 554 18.14 2.21 -19.30
C MET A 554 17.11 1.43 -20.11
N ILE A 555 15.85 1.56 -19.71
CA ILE A 555 14.69 1.18 -20.52
C ILE A 555 14.17 2.46 -21.17
N ASP A 556 14.56 2.63 -22.42
CA ASP A 556 14.07 3.68 -23.31
C ASP A 556 12.67 3.32 -23.85
N ASP A 557 11.96 4.30 -24.42
CA ASP A 557 10.67 4.09 -25.10
C ASP A 557 9.48 3.63 -24.23
N VAL A 558 9.54 3.83 -22.90
CA VAL A 558 8.38 3.61 -22.01
C VAL A 558 8.00 4.88 -21.25
N GLN A 559 6.88 5.48 -21.64
CA GLN A 559 6.27 6.59 -20.91
C GLN A 559 5.15 6.11 -19.99
N ASP A 560 4.83 6.91 -18.98
CA ASP A 560 3.72 6.67 -18.06
C ASP A 560 2.38 7.17 -18.63
N ASN A 561 2.07 6.79 -19.87
CA ASN A 561 1.02 7.39 -20.69
C ASN A 561 -0.20 6.46 -20.94
N GLY A 562 -0.18 5.23 -20.42
CA GLY A 562 -1.26 4.26 -20.64
C GLY A 562 -1.26 3.63 -22.05
N ILE A 563 -0.24 3.89 -22.89
CA ILE A 563 -0.09 3.40 -24.28
C ILE A 563 1.16 2.54 -24.43
N ASP A 564 2.26 2.86 -23.77
CA ASP A 564 3.50 2.11 -23.94
C ASP A 564 3.47 0.84 -23.06
N PRO A 565 3.76 -0.35 -23.62
CA PRO A 565 3.83 -1.58 -22.83
C PRO A 565 5.15 -1.64 -22.07
N LEU A 566 5.13 -2.24 -20.87
CA LEU A 566 6.35 -2.57 -20.12
C LEU A 566 6.59 -4.08 -20.02
N THR A 567 5.56 -4.90 -20.31
CA THR A 567 5.62 -6.36 -20.17
C THR A 567 6.82 -7.01 -20.88
N LYS A 568 7.21 -6.49 -22.05
CA LYS A 568 8.31 -7.05 -22.86
C LYS A 568 9.68 -6.87 -22.21
N GLU A 569 9.82 -5.90 -21.32
CA GLU A 569 11.07 -5.61 -20.63
C GLU A 569 11.18 -6.33 -19.29
N PHE A 570 10.12 -7.02 -18.82
CA PHE A 570 10.10 -7.65 -17.49
C PHE A 570 11.26 -8.64 -17.31
N ASP A 571 11.41 -9.65 -18.18
CA ASP A 571 12.48 -10.64 -18.04
C ASP A 571 13.88 -9.97 -18.03
N ARG A 572 14.11 -8.99 -18.91
CA ARG A 572 15.39 -8.26 -18.99
C ARG A 572 15.66 -7.45 -17.73
N CYS A 573 14.65 -6.74 -17.21
CA CYS A 573 14.76 -5.98 -15.97
C CYS A 573 15.04 -6.88 -14.77
N LEU A 574 14.30 -7.99 -14.66
CA LEU A 574 14.40 -8.94 -13.56
C LEU A 574 15.77 -9.64 -13.56
N GLN A 575 16.28 -10.05 -14.72
CA GLN A 575 17.65 -10.59 -14.86
C GLN A 575 18.73 -9.59 -14.42
N PHE A 576 18.54 -8.30 -14.71
CA PHE A 576 19.48 -7.26 -14.27
C PHE A 576 19.48 -7.08 -12.75
N ILE A 577 18.30 -7.14 -12.12
CA ILE A 577 18.14 -7.10 -10.66
C ILE A 577 18.76 -8.35 -10.03
N GLU A 578 18.48 -9.53 -10.59
CA GLU A 578 19.04 -10.82 -10.14
C GLU A 578 20.57 -10.83 -10.19
N LYS A 579 21.17 -10.25 -11.23
CA LYS A 579 22.63 -10.11 -11.31
C LYS A 579 23.19 -9.31 -10.12
N GLY A 580 22.53 -8.23 -9.70
CA GLY A 580 22.93 -7.46 -8.52
C GLY A 580 22.94 -8.31 -7.26
N LYS A 581 21.86 -9.07 -7.06
CA LYS A 581 21.74 -10.03 -5.96
C LYS A 581 22.88 -11.06 -5.95
N LEU A 582 23.23 -11.61 -7.11
CA LEU A 582 24.34 -12.58 -7.25
C LEU A 582 25.71 -11.93 -6.98
N ASP A 583 25.89 -10.67 -7.35
CA ASP A 583 27.09 -9.89 -7.08
C ASP A 583 27.20 -9.43 -5.61
N GLY A 584 26.21 -9.73 -4.76
CA GLY A 584 26.16 -9.28 -3.37
C GLY A 584 25.85 -7.79 -3.21
N THR A 585 25.29 -7.15 -4.25
CA THR A 585 24.90 -5.73 -4.25
C THR A 585 23.40 -5.57 -4.38
N ALA A 586 22.88 -4.38 -4.09
CA ALA A 586 21.49 -4.05 -4.36
C ALA A 586 21.33 -3.31 -5.70
N ALA A 587 20.13 -3.43 -6.29
CA ALA A 587 19.71 -2.68 -7.47
C ALA A 587 18.71 -1.57 -7.07
N LEU A 588 18.92 -0.35 -7.57
CA LEU A 588 17.91 0.71 -7.55
C LEU A 588 17.08 0.64 -8.82
N VAL A 589 15.77 0.49 -8.66
CA VAL A 589 14.79 0.64 -9.72
C VAL A 589 14.11 1.98 -9.57
N HIS A 590 14.24 2.86 -10.57
CA HIS A 590 13.67 4.20 -10.51
C HIS A 590 13.01 4.64 -11.82
N CYS A 591 12.14 5.62 -11.65
CA CYS A 591 11.64 6.46 -12.75
C CYS A 591 11.69 7.91 -12.24
N ARG A 592 10.76 8.76 -12.68
CA ARG A 592 10.75 10.17 -12.24
C ARG A 592 10.40 10.30 -10.76
N VAL A 593 9.26 9.72 -10.39
CA VAL A 593 8.66 9.87 -9.05
C VAL A 593 8.77 8.59 -8.22
N GLY A 594 8.92 7.43 -8.86
CA GLY A 594 8.92 6.15 -8.17
C GLY A 594 7.53 5.61 -7.84
N VAL A 595 6.52 5.92 -8.67
CA VAL A 595 5.09 5.62 -8.40
C VAL A 595 4.47 4.62 -9.37
N SER A 596 4.82 4.68 -10.66
CA SER A 596 4.14 3.89 -11.71
C SER A 596 5.09 2.94 -12.44
N ARG A 597 5.94 3.46 -13.35
CA ARG A 597 6.89 2.65 -14.16
C ARG A 597 7.81 1.76 -13.32
N SER A 598 8.59 2.34 -12.40
CA SER A 598 9.49 1.57 -11.55
C SER A 598 8.77 0.67 -10.55
N ALA A 599 7.67 1.14 -9.98
CA ALA A 599 6.83 0.32 -9.10
C ALA A 599 6.31 -0.94 -9.82
N THR A 600 5.98 -0.82 -11.12
CA THR A 600 5.54 -1.96 -11.94
C THR A 600 6.63 -3.04 -12.03
N ILE A 601 7.89 -2.67 -12.27
CA ILE A 601 9.01 -3.63 -12.28
C ILE A 601 9.24 -4.23 -10.89
N CYS A 602 9.18 -3.42 -9.82
CA CYS A 602 9.32 -3.94 -8.46
C CYS A 602 8.22 -4.95 -8.10
N ILE A 603 6.96 -4.71 -8.51
CA ILE A 603 5.87 -5.67 -8.32
C ILE A 603 6.14 -6.95 -9.11
N ALA A 604 6.57 -6.84 -10.37
CA ALA A 604 6.91 -7.99 -11.21
C ALA A 604 8.03 -8.86 -10.60
N GLU A 605 9.07 -8.24 -10.04
CA GLU A 605 10.17 -8.93 -9.34
C GLU A 605 9.68 -9.59 -8.05
N VAL A 606 8.81 -8.94 -7.27
CA VAL A 606 8.21 -9.55 -6.06
C VAL A 606 7.35 -10.77 -6.42
N MET A 607 6.54 -10.69 -7.47
CA MET A 607 5.75 -11.84 -7.96
C MET A 607 6.67 -13.00 -8.40
N ALA A 608 7.75 -12.70 -9.11
CA ALA A 608 8.69 -13.69 -9.62
C ALA A 608 9.48 -14.37 -8.49
N SER A 609 10.05 -13.57 -7.57
CA SER A 609 10.95 -14.02 -6.51
C SER A 609 10.25 -14.67 -5.32
N LEU A 610 9.08 -14.15 -4.92
CA LEU A 610 8.34 -14.64 -3.74
C LEU A 610 7.18 -15.58 -4.07
N GLY A 611 6.87 -15.79 -5.35
CA GLY A 611 5.76 -16.66 -5.73
C GLY A 611 4.37 -16.05 -5.51
N LEU A 612 4.28 -14.75 -5.25
CA LEU A 612 3.03 -14.08 -4.93
C LEU A 612 2.18 -13.80 -6.18
N SER A 613 0.86 -13.86 -6.02
CA SER A 613 -0.11 -13.33 -6.99
C SER A 613 0.03 -11.80 -7.13
N PHE A 614 -0.49 -11.24 -8.21
CA PHE A 614 -0.49 -9.78 -8.40
C PHE A 614 -1.05 -9.00 -7.19
N PRO A 615 -2.27 -9.27 -6.66
CA PRO A 615 -2.84 -8.44 -5.59
C PRO A 615 -1.99 -8.49 -4.31
N ARG A 616 -1.41 -9.66 -3.97
CA ARG A 616 -0.50 -9.81 -2.83
C ARG A 616 0.80 -9.05 -3.03
N ALA A 617 1.41 -9.17 -4.22
CA ALA A 617 2.64 -8.46 -4.55
C ALA A 617 2.44 -6.94 -4.61
N TYR A 618 1.29 -6.46 -5.10
CA TYR A 618 0.93 -5.05 -5.06
C TYR A 618 0.93 -4.51 -3.63
N CYS A 619 0.21 -5.18 -2.71
CA CYS A 619 0.17 -4.80 -1.30
C CYS A 619 1.54 -4.91 -0.62
N TYR A 620 2.34 -5.94 -0.94
CA TYR A 620 3.72 -6.10 -0.44
C TYR A 620 4.60 -4.89 -0.78
N VAL A 621 4.60 -4.45 -2.05
CA VAL A 621 5.40 -3.31 -2.50
C VAL A 621 4.84 -2.01 -1.95
N ARG A 622 3.50 -1.88 -1.90
CA ARG A 622 2.82 -0.68 -1.40
C ARG A 622 3.14 -0.42 0.08
N ALA A 623 3.06 -1.45 0.92
CA ALA A 623 3.39 -1.36 2.35
C ALA A 623 4.85 -0.95 2.61
N ARG A 624 5.77 -1.28 1.68
CA ARG A 624 7.20 -0.93 1.80
C ARG A 624 7.57 0.41 1.17
N ARG A 625 6.65 1.04 0.41
CA ARG A 625 6.87 2.37 -0.19
C ARG A 625 6.31 3.47 0.71
N LEU A 626 7.04 3.78 1.78
CA LEU A 626 6.59 4.67 2.87
C LEU A 626 6.39 6.12 2.44
N ASN A 627 7.22 6.60 1.50
CA ASN A 627 7.30 8.03 1.17
C ASN A 627 6.15 8.49 0.24
N VAL A 628 5.61 7.57 -0.55
CA VAL A 628 4.64 7.89 -1.61
C VAL A 628 3.86 6.66 -2.04
N ILE A 629 2.58 6.82 -2.28
CA ILE A 629 1.72 5.72 -2.72
C ILE A 629 2.12 5.26 -4.12
N ILE A 630 2.34 3.94 -4.28
CA ILE A 630 2.48 3.36 -5.61
C ILE A 630 1.15 3.36 -6.35
N GLN A 631 1.19 3.77 -7.61
CA GLN A 631 0.02 3.83 -8.47
C GLN A 631 0.39 3.60 -9.94
N PRO A 632 0.77 2.36 -10.31
CA PRO A 632 0.81 1.94 -11.70
C PRO A 632 -0.50 2.31 -12.39
N HIS A 633 -0.44 2.79 -13.63
CA HIS A 633 -1.66 3.12 -14.37
C HIS A 633 -2.43 1.85 -14.78
N LEU A 634 -3.70 2.00 -15.21
CA LEU A 634 -4.60 0.87 -15.50
C LEU A 634 -3.96 -0.21 -16.38
N ARG A 635 -3.27 0.22 -17.44
CA ARG A 635 -2.62 -0.73 -18.35
C ARG A 635 -1.46 -1.51 -17.72
N PHE A 636 -0.66 -0.91 -16.84
CA PHE A 636 0.43 -1.61 -16.17
C PHE A 636 -0.11 -2.61 -15.16
N VAL A 637 -1.17 -2.26 -14.42
CA VAL A 637 -1.87 -3.22 -13.54
C VAL A 637 -2.41 -4.40 -14.36
N TYR A 638 -3.01 -4.13 -15.52
CA TYR A 638 -3.50 -5.18 -16.40
C TYR A 638 -2.36 -6.05 -16.97
N GLU A 639 -1.25 -5.43 -17.36
CA GLU A 639 -0.04 -6.13 -17.80
C GLU A 639 0.60 -6.98 -16.68
N LEU A 640 0.56 -6.52 -15.43
CA LEU A 640 0.98 -7.32 -14.28
C LEU A 640 0.07 -8.52 -14.02
N LEU A 641 -1.24 -8.41 -14.28
CA LEU A 641 -2.14 -9.57 -14.25
C LEU A 641 -1.81 -10.58 -15.36
N LYS A 642 -1.44 -10.11 -16.55
CA LYS A 642 -0.93 -10.99 -17.62
C LYS A 642 0.41 -11.63 -17.25
N TRP A 643 1.25 -10.90 -16.52
CA TRP A 643 2.50 -11.44 -15.99
C TRP A 643 2.26 -12.52 -14.93
N ASP A 644 1.25 -12.38 -14.08
CA ASP A 644 0.83 -13.42 -13.13
C ASP A 644 0.48 -14.72 -13.88
N GLU A 645 -0.35 -14.62 -14.93
CA GLU A 645 -0.69 -15.76 -15.80
C GLU A 645 0.57 -16.38 -16.43
N HIS A 646 1.49 -15.56 -16.92
CA HIS A 646 2.75 -16.02 -17.50
C HIS A 646 3.63 -16.76 -16.47
N LEU A 647 3.77 -16.23 -15.25
CA LEU A 647 4.55 -16.85 -14.19
C LEU A 647 3.94 -18.20 -13.74
N GLN A 648 2.61 -18.28 -13.64
CA GLN A 648 1.93 -19.55 -13.35
C GLN A 648 2.22 -20.61 -14.41
N LEU A 649 2.12 -20.25 -15.69
CA LEU A 649 2.46 -21.15 -16.79
C LEU A 649 3.95 -21.55 -16.78
N LYS A 650 4.86 -20.61 -16.49
CA LYS A 650 6.30 -20.87 -16.35
C LYS A 650 6.59 -21.83 -15.19
N ARG A 651 5.74 -21.86 -14.16
CA ARG A 651 5.78 -22.79 -13.02
C ARG A 651 5.01 -24.09 -13.27
N ASN A 652 4.52 -24.34 -14.48
CA ASN A 652 3.66 -25.48 -14.84
C ASN A 652 2.37 -25.56 -14.00
N GLN A 653 1.84 -24.41 -13.57
CA GLN A 653 0.56 -24.32 -12.85
C GLN A 653 -0.55 -23.89 -13.81
N PRO A 654 -1.79 -24.37 -13.62
CA PRO A 654 -2.93 -23.86 -14.37
C PRO A 654 -3.15 -22.39 -14.01
N ILE A 655 -3.55 -21.58 -15.01
CA ILE A 655 -3.97 -20.21 -14.76
C ILE A 655 -5.12 -20.24 -13.76
N ARG A 656 -4.98 -19.50 -12.66
CA ARG A 656 -6.05 -19.19 -11.71
C ARG A 656 -5.75 -17.85 -11.07
N ARG A 657 -6.56 -16.84 -11.38
CA ARG A 657 -6.45 -15.52 -10.74
C ARG A 657 -7.06 -15.55 -9.36
N GLU A 658 -6.38 -14.91 -8.41
CA GLU A 658 -6.90 -14.76 -7.05
C GLU A 658 -8.04 -13.73 -7.00
N LEU A 659 -7.97 -12.65 -7.80
CA LEU A 659 -9.02 -11.64 -7.92
C LEU A 659 -9.21 -11.21 -9.37
N GLU A 660 -10.44 -10.87 -9.72
CA GLU A 660 -10.79 -10.40 -11.06
C GLU A 660 -10.47 -8.90 -11.24
N TRP A 661 -10.30 -8.47 -12.49
CA TRP A 661 -9.92 -7.10 -12.85
C TRP A 661 -10.81 -6.02 -12.20
N THR A 662 -12.13 -6.22 -12.20
CA THR A 662 -13.09 -5.28 -11.61
C THR A 662 -12.88 -5.14 -10.10
N THR A 663 -12.68 -6.26 -9.40
CA THR A 663 -12.40 -6.28 -7.97
C THR A 663 -11.09 -5.59 -7.67
N ILE A 664 -10.02 -5.92 -8.39
CA ILE A 664 -8.70 -5.28 -8.22
C ILE A 664 -8.78 -3.77 -8.42
N ALA A 665 -9.42 -3.32 -9.50
CA ALA A 665 -9.54 -1.90 -9.78
C ALA A 665 -10.35 -1.18 -8.70
N ARG A 666 -11.44 -1.79 -8.23
CA ARG A 666 -12.25 -1.27 -7.12
C ARG A 666 -11.42 -1.15 -5.84
N GLU A 667 -10.71 -2.21 -5.44
CA GLU A 667 -9.92 -2.20 -4.20
C GLU A 667 -8.77 -1.17 -4.27
N ILE A 668 -8.06 -1.07 -5.41
CA ILE A 668 -7.06 -0.01 -5.63
C ILE A 668 -7.68 1.38 -5.53
N ALA A 669 -8.88 1.59 -6.08
CA ALA A 669 -9.58 2.87 -5.98
C ALA A 669 -9.97 3.19 -4.53
N LEU A 670 -10.46 2.21 -3.77
CA LEU A 670 -10.86 2.38 -2.37
C LEU A 670 -9.66 2.67 -1.47
N MET A 671 -8.55 1.95 -1.63
CA MET A 671 -7.31 2.22 -0.89
C MET A 671 -6.76 3.62 -1.15
N ASN A 672 -6.98 4.15 -2.36
CA ASN A 672 -6.50 5.48 -2.75
C ASN A 672 -7.49 6.60 -2.40
N LYS A 673 -8.74 6.26 -2.06
CA LYS A 673 -9.82 7.22 -1.79
C LYS A 673 -9.46 8.25 -0.70
N PRO A 674 -8.81 7.88 0.43
CA PRO A 674 -8.41 8.87 1.44
C PRO A 674 -7.45 9.95 0.92
N TYR A 675 -6.70 9.66 -0.14
CA TYR A 675 -5.66 10.53 -0.70
C TYR A 675 -6.14 11.33 -1.92
N SER A 676 -7.22 10.89 -2.56
CA SER A 676 -7.96 11.68 -3.55
C SER A 676 -8.92 12.61 -2.82
N ARG A 677 -8.54 13.88 -2.56
CA ARG A 677 -9.40 14.86 -1.88
C ARG A 677 -10.79 14.95 -2.54
N GLN A 678 -11.85 14.90 -1.73
CA GLN A 678 -13.26 15.08 -2.12
C GLN A 678 -13.50 16.31 -3.00
#